data_AF-A0A142Y502-F1
#
_entry.id   AF-A0A142Y502-F1
#
_cell.length_a   1.000
_cell.length_b   1.000
_cell.length_c   1.000
_cell.angle_alpha   90.00
_cell.angle_beta   90.00
_cell.angle_gamma   90.00
#
_symmetry.space_group_name_H-M   'P 1'
#
loop_
_entity.id
_entity.type
_entity.pdbx_description
1 polymer ?
#
loop_
_entity_poly.entity_id
_entity_poly.type
_entity_poly.pdbx_seq_one_letter_code
_entity_poly.pdbx_strand_id
1 'polypeptide(L)'
;MKHLQEIARRVRRPEEQLRFPSELLLQGYEPNYLANYRPDELGNMDERTLSTLKRTLQQFERLENHRSKVIAALEKDSLWSETIAEVVNKASSIAEIDTTIRHIRARKNARSIAEKCPAAQLVGQAILTMQSEPPADFQAWVAQTASIPAEQTAEIIEQTKLWMTHLLSEDLRLMRELQQYVLRKGGASVKVLPEPPKGSDAEKRLEASEDHGSVPAEAMSTGPASTSTAGAGTSISDASGTDASSNETAPESTTEQLQASEKSHAENSDGAEAASAENETADLEPSLDSSVAPLIADFNQGKKPSKPIKTKSLSEKQLSPRQRRRRWLRSILESYARLKKPVGNITPYQILMLARGLRSQIIQLNIDYDKKPLVQMCREALCPGRHPMHSFLLEVAESALHTFLLPRVHQDVMAILEEYANEELTESAVAHLESSLLQRPIRGHRILMIDAVGPKMAAAAIVDAEGQIVFTGEIPCNSNRADIVAQNVVTLGQWVHEHRVTLISLSNGPARRYLIQPIAELLRQSSEGSLYWTMVDRAGADGYCNSRICLVELPSISRRHRAAVWLARRLQDPLQQVLKVDPSRLRLGSYQRELPQSELELALRDAVSSAISRSGLDIFTTEPEVLQRAPGMNLAAAKAVSAACREDRITNRESLLAVLKEHLTDMQARQAIGFLRVYGSDKTLDATTIHPDDYRLAERLMEHASLPAPPAAPEGWVKPNYQAIAEASAAADEAFAKQQAEFGASLDAEPEPFGMEANPDSGEHSEEANTSASEETSSEGDSTTAAVSEAPSETADSNGASDEAQELDAADASTVGSAPTEAVDTESAAPAGSNDESNTAPAGPAVAMPPIESSPRVRETLAIDIERLARSWQVGREKMRRVAHSLHSPFEDDREYTFPVPLVSKFPKLDTLKPGDMVQALVVGVTDFGVFVDLGPDCSGLIHISRITPNYVEDPHQYVQMGDLLTVWVLSIDEKRKRVALTAIPPGTPSRREQAGSQGRAEEGRGERRGTPNRGDNRARSDAPRAEGGERGRGDRPAGDRGSPRGGGRNDRGTGGAPRGGNDRNRNDRGRGRDRDYEQNSAPRRAQRVDPPKPVTPITDAMQQGKEPLRSFSDLMQFMKKSKPESEIVPEQKGTEPTPPASTAPDSSATPSQPSSESTQSSDAPNGPVA
;
A
#
# COMPACT_ATOMS: atom_id res chain seq x y z
N MET A 1 -14.91 -25.44 14.56
CA MET A 1 -14.26 -24.80 13.40
C MET A 1 -13.69 -25.89 12.49
N LYS A 2 -14.02 -25.95 11.19
CA LYS A 2 -13.53 -27.03 10.30
C LYS A 2 -12.08 -26.83 9.82
N HIS A 3 -11.67 -25.58 9.60
CA HIS A 3 -10.42 -25.23 8.88
C HIS A 3 -9.27 -24.76 9.78
N LEU A 4 -9.33 -25.02 11.09
CA LEU A 4 -8.42 -24.41 12.05
C LEU A 4 -6.94 -24.74 11.80
N GLN A 5 -6.65 -25.89 11.19
CA GLN A 5 -5.28 -26.26 10.78
C GLN A 5 -4.73 -25.44 9.62
N GLU A 6 -5.60 -24.93 8.74
CA GLU A 6 -5.19 -24.08 7.61
C GLU A 6 -5.04 -22.64 8.06
N ILE A 7 -5.98 -22.17 8.90
CA ILE A 7 -5.88 -20.90 9.65
C ILE A 7 -4.55 -20.87 10.45
N ALA A 8 -4.21 -21.94 11.17
CA ALA A 8 -2.97 -22.09 11.91
C ALA A 8 -1.70 -21.95 11.04
N ARG A 9 -1.72 -22.51 9.82
CA ARG A 9 -0.63 -22.35 8.85
C ARG A 9 -0.53 -20.91 8.33
N ARG A 10 -1.67 -20.28 7.99
CA ARG A 10 -1.74 -18.92 7.46
C ARG A 10 -1.29 -17.87 8.50
N VAL A 11 -1.74 -18.01 9.75
CA VAL A 11 -1.36 -17.16 10.90
C VAL A 11 0.01 -17.56 11.50
N ARG A 12 0.57 -18.71 11.13
CA ARG A 12 1.87 -19.25 11.59
C ARG A 12 1.95 -19.47 13.11
N ARG A 13 0.87 -19.98 13.71
CA ARG A 13 0.78 -20.30 15.16
C ARG A 13 0.23 -21.72 15.36
N PRO A 14 0.53 -22.41 16.49
CA PRO A 14 -0.05 -23.71 16.83
C PRO A 14 -1.58 -23.68 16.90
N GLU A 15 -2.25 -24.76 16.47
CA GLU A 15 -3.71 -24.86 16.46
C GLU A 15 -4.33 -24.61 17.84
N GLU A 16 -3.70 -25.14 18.89
CA GLU A 16 -4.15 -25.03 20.28
C GLU A 16 -4.21 -23.59 20.78
N GLN A 17 -3.25 -22.75 20.38
CA GLN A 17 -3.21 -21.33 20.75
C GLN A 17 -4.34 -20.53 20.08
N LEU A 18 -4.82 -20.96 18.91
CA LEU A 18 -5.81 -20.22 18.12
C LEU A 18 -7.27 -20.60 18.44
N ARG A 19 -7.54 -21.71 19.13
CA ARG A 19 -8.91 -22.18 19.42
C ARG A 19 -9.73 -21.11 20.16
N PHE A 20 -9.30 -20.73 21.36
CA PHE A 20 -10.00 -19.78 22.21
C PHE A 20 -10.06 -18.35 21.64
N PRO A 21 -8.98 -17.76 21.09
CA PRO A 21 -9.07 -16.47 20.39
C PRO A 21 -10.07 -16.48 19.22
N SER A 22 -10.12 -17.56 18.44
CA SER A 22 -11.05 -17.65 17.30
C SER A 22 -12.51 -17.72 17.75
N GLU A 23 -12.80 -18.41 18.87
CA GLU A 23 -14.14 -18.46 19.45
C GLU A 23 -14.60 -17.08 19.95
N LEU A 24 -13.72 -16.27 20.53
CA LEU A 24 -14.03 -14.89 20.92
C LEU A 24 -14.22 -13.97 19.70
N LEU A 25 -13.35 -14.06 18.69
CA LEU A 25 -13.51 -13.26 17.46
C LEU A 25 -14.83 -13.59 16.73
N LEU A 26 -15.23 -14.88 16.68
CA LEU A 26 -16.52 -15.30 16.13
C LEU A 26 -17.73 -14.91 16.98
N GLN A 27 -17.56 -14.61 18.27
CA GLN A 27 -18.59 -14.02 19.13
C GLN A 27 -18.77 -12.51 18.89
N GLY A 28 -17.90 -11.85 18.11
CA GLY A 28 -17.93 -10.40 17.90
C GLY A 28 -17.05 -9.60 18.88
N TYR A 29 -16.04 -10.24 19.50
CA TYR A 29 -14.96 -9.49 20.15
C TYR A 29 -13.97 -8.94 19.12
N GLU A 30 -13.49 -7.72 19.34
CA GLU A 30 -12.51 -7.03 18.50
C GLU A 30 -11.06 -7.38 18.94
N PRO A 31 -10.12 -7.58 18.00
CA PRO A 31 -8.71 -7.88 18.30
C PRO A 31 -8.08 -6.93 19.30
N ASN A 32 -8.44 -5.66 19.20
CA ASN A 32 -7.86 -4.57 19.96
C ASN A 32 -8.34 -4.60 21.43
N TYR A 33 -9.60 -4.99 21.67
CA TYR A 33 -10.13 -5.23 23.02
C TYR A 33 -9.47 -6.47 23.63
N LEU A 34 -9.36 -7.54 22.85
CA LEU A 34 -8.73 -8.80 23.28
C LEU A 34 -7.26 -8.63 23.65
N ALA A 35 -6.47 -7.95 22.81
CA ALA A 35 -5.04 -7.70 23.03
C ALA A 35 -4.74 -6.81 24.25
N ASN A 36 -5.64 -5.87 24.56
CA ASN A 36 -5.45 -4.91 25.65
C ASN A 36 -5.99 -5.43 27.00
N TYR A 37 -7.18 -6.05 27.02
CA TYR A 37 -7.89 -6.37 28.28
C TYR A 37 -7.96 -7.85 28.63
N ARG A 38 -7.66 -8.76 27.69
CA ARG A 38 -7.60 -10.22 27.90
C ARG A 38 -6.26 -10.90 27.51
N PRO A 39 -5.08 -10.22 27.55
CA PRO A 39 -3.83 -10.76 26.99
C PRO A 39 -3.40 -12.09 27.62
N ASP A 40 -3.53 -12.25 28.93
CA ASP A 40 -3.13 -13.47 29.65
C ASP A 40 -3.96 -14.70 29.25
N GLU A 41 -5.24 -14.52 28.93
CA GLU A 41 -6.13 -15.61 28.46
C GLU A 41 -5.75 -16.10 27.05
N LEU A 42 -5.04 -15.26 26.29
CA LEU A 42 -4.69 -15.44 24.89
C LEU A 42 -3.19 -15.74 24.71
N GLY A 43 -2.46 -16.05 25.79
CA GLY A 43 -1.02 -16.34 25.75
C GLY A 43 -0.15 -15.15 25.31
N ASN A 44 -0.63 -13.92 25.53
CA ASN A 44 -0.04 -12.66 25.05
C ASN A 44 0.12 -12.59 23.52
N MET A 45 -0.89 -13.06 22.78
CA MET A 45 -1.00 -12.79 21.34
C MET A 45 -1.09 -11.30 21.05
N ASP A 46 -0.27 -10.82 20.13
CA ASP A 46 -0.23 -9.44 19.68
C ASP A 46 -1.48 -9.06 18.85
N GLU A 47 -1.86 -7.79 18.96
CA GLU A 47 -3.00 -7.16 18.26
C GLU A 47 -2.97 -7.44 16.75
N ARG A 48 -1.79 -7.39 16.12
CA ARG A 48 -1.62 -7.66 14.68
C ARG A 48 -1.94 -9.12 14.34
N THR A 49 -1.39 -10.09 15.08
CA THR A 49 -1.72 -11.52 14.91
C THR A 49 -3.22 -11.77 15.11
N LEU A 50 -3.88 -11.10 16.07
CA LEU A 50 -5.33 -11.19 16.28
C LEU A 50 -6.15 -10.56 15.14
N SER A 51 -5.70 -9.44 14.55
CA SER A 51 -6.34 -8.82 13.39
C SER A 51 -6.16 -9.65 12.11
N THR A 52 -4.96 -10.20 11.87
CA THR A 52 -4.74 -11.18 10.78
C THR A 52 -5.60 -12.44 10.99
N LEU A 53 -5.80 -12.89 12.24
CA LEU A 53 -6.71 -14.00 12.57
C LEU A 53 -8.18 -13.63 12.28
N LYS A 54 -8.64 -12.43 12.69
CA LYS A 54 -10.00 -11.91 12.38
C LYS A 54 -10.27 -11.90 10.88
N ARG A 55 -9.37 -11.30 10.09
CA ARG A 55 -9.48 -11.24 8.63
C ARG A 55 -9.46 -12.63 8.01
N THR A 56 -8.57 -13.51 8.47
CA THR A 56 -8.51 -14.92 8.01
C THR A 56 -9.81 -15.68 8.33
N LEU A 57 -10.37 -15.52 9.54
CA LEU A 57 -11.66 -16.13 9.91
C LEU A 57 -12.79 -15.62 9.02
N GLN A 58 -12.86 -14.30 8.76
CA GLN A 58 -13.84 -13.71 7.85
C GLN A 58 -13.66 -14.19 6.40
N GLN A 59 -12.43 -14.41 5.91
CA GLN A 59 -12.17 -14.99 4.59
C GLN A 59 -12.70 -16.43 4.51
N PHE A 60 -12.42 -17.27 5.50
CA PHE A 60 -12.99 -18.62 5.56
C PHE A 60 -14.53 -18.61 5.72
N GLU A 61 -15.10 -17.66 6.44
CA GLU A 61 -16.56 -17.51 6.55
C GLU A 61 -17.19 -17.08 5.22
N ARG A 62 -16.58 -16.12 4.50
CA ARG A 62 -16.97 -15.75 3.13
C ARG A 62 -16.90 -16.96 2.20
N LEU A 63 -15.84 -17.77 2.31
CA LEU A 63 -15.66 -19.00 1.53
C LEU A 63 -16.75 -20.05 1.83
N GLU A 64 -17.07 -20.33 3.09
CA GLU A 64 -18.16 -21.26 3.45
C GLU A 64 -19.54 -20.73 3.04
N ASN A 65 -19.80 -19.43 3.23
CA ASN A 65 -21.06 -18.80 2.86
C ASN A 65 -21.25 -18.76 1.34
N HIS A 66 -20.18 -18.53 0.57
CA HIS A 66 -20.19 -18.66 -0.89
C HIS A 66 -20.40 -20.11 -1.30
N ARG A 67 -19.61 -21.06 -0.77
CA ARG A 67 -19.75 -22.49 -1.05
C ARG A 67 -21.19 -22.97 -0.78
N SER A 68 -21.81 -22.54 0.32
CA SER A 68 -23.18 -22.94 0.68
C SER A 68 -24.23 -22.38 -0.30
N LYS A 69 -24.11 -21.11 -0.71
CA LYS A 69 -24.96 -20.52 -1.77
C LYS A 69 -24.81 -21.25 -3.11
N VAL A 70 -23.58 -21.63 -3.44
CA VAL A 70 -23.22 -22.34 -4.67
C VAL A 70 -23.78 -23.77 -4.69
N ILE A 71 -23.69 -24.48 -3.56
CA ILE A 71 -24.32 -25.81 -3.39
C ILE A 71 -25.83 -25.69 -3.60
N ALA A 72 -26.51 -24.80 -2.88
CA ALA A 72 -27.95 -24.60 -3.01
C ALA A 72 -28.40 -24.20 -4.44
N ALA A 73 -27.58 -23.42 -5.16
CA ALA A 73 -27.83 -23.11 -6.56
C ALA A 73 -27.68 -24.35 -7.47
N LEU A 74 -26.62 -25.14 -7.30
CA LEU A 74 -26.39 -26.36 -8.09
C LEU A 74 -27.39 -27.48 -7.78
N GLU A 75 -27.90 -27.54 -6.55
CA GLU A 75 -28.99 -28.43 -6.14
C GLU A 75 -30.32 -27.99 -6.80
N LYS A 76 -30.64 -26.69 -6.79
CA LYS A 76 -31.80 -26.13 -7.49
C LYS A 76 -31.74 -26.37 -9.00
N ASP A 77 -30.56 -26.17 -9.60
CA ASP A 77 -30.32 -26.41 -11.03
C ASP A 77 -30.29 -27.92 -11.37
N SER A 78 -30.40 -28.82 -10.38
CA SER A 78 -30.26 -30.29 -10.52
C SER A 78 -28.93 -30.74 -11.14
N LEU A 79 -27.88 -29.94 -10.98
CA LEU A 79 -26.53 -30.18 -11.49
C LEU A 79 -25.58 -30.78 -10.44
N TRP A 80 -25.97 -30.78 -9.16
CA TRP A 80 -25.16 -31.25 -8.04
C TRP A 80 -24.88 -32.76 -8.07
N SER A 81 -23.67 -33.16 -7.66
CA SER A 81 -23.23 -34.56 -7.62
C SER A 81 -22.05 -34.77 -6.66
N GLU A 82 -21.78 -36.02 -6.29
CA GLU A 82 -20.68 -36.39 -5.39
C GLU A 82 -19.29 -35.95 -5.90
N THR A 83 -19.05 -35.99 -7.22
CA THR A 83 -17.79 -35.55 -7.82
C THR A 83 -17.61 -34.03 -7.73
N ILE A 84 -18.70 -33.26 -7.90
CA ILE A 84 -18.69 -31.82 -7.68
C ILE A 84 -18.49 -31.52 -6.19
N ALA A 85 -19.17 -32.25 -5.30
CA ALA A 85 -19.02 -32.13 -3.86
C ALA A 85 -17.57 -32.34 -3.41
N GLU A 86 -16.86 -33.34 -3.97
CA GLU A 86 -15.43 -33.50 -3.72
C GLU A 86 -14.61 -32.26 -4.10
N VAL A 87 -14.79 -31.73 -5.32
CA VAL A 87 -13.96 -30.63 -5.84
C VAL A 87 -14.24 -29.34 -5.08
N VAL A 88 -15.52 -29.03 -4.88
CA VAL A 88 -16.01 -27.80 -4.22
C VAL A 88 -15.67 -27.79 -2.73
N ASN A 89 -15.76 -28.92 -2.01
CA ASN A 89 -15.34 -29.00 -0.61
C ASN A 89 -13.80 -28.99 -0.44
N LYS A 90 -13.04 -29.39 -1.47
CA LYS A 90 -11.58 -29.27 -1.52
C LYS A 90 -11.10 -27.91 -2.05
N ALA A 91 -11.98 -26.98 -2.42
CA ALA A 91 -11.61 -25.66 -2.94
C ALA A 91 -11.25 -24.71 -1.78
N SER A 92 -10.08 -24.06 -1.87
CA SER A 92 -9.48 -23.22 -0.83
C SER A 92 -9.65 -21.72 -1.05
N SER A 93 -10.15 -21.30 -2.22
CA SER A 93 -10.37 -19.89 -2.59
C SER A 93 -11.72 -19.70 -3.28
N ILE A 94 -12.21 -18.45 -3.34
CA ILE A 94 -13.46 -18.12 -4.01
C ILE A 94 -13.29 -18.26 -5.54
N ALA A 95 -12.13 -17.90 -6.10
CA ALA A 95 -11.83 -18.14 -7.51
C ALA A 95 -11.76 -19.64 -7.87
N GLU A 96 -11.24 -20.52 -7.00
CA GLU A 96 -11.32 -21.98 -7.23
C GLU A 96 -12.78 -22.48 -7.29
N ILE A 97 -13.68 -21.91 -6.49
CA ILE A 97 -15.12 -22.21 -6.56
C ILE A 97 -15.75 -21.63 -7.82
N ASP A 98 -15.54 -20.36 -8.13
CA ASP A 98 -16.18 -19.68 -9.28
C ASP A 98 -15.69 -20.22 -10.63
N THR A 99 -14.43 -20.61 -10.74
CA THR A 99 -13.93 -21.32 -11.93
C THR A 99 -14.58 -22.70 -12.05
N THR A 100 -14.73 -23.44 -10.95
CA THR A 100 -15.50 -24.70 -10.91
C THR A 100 -16.95 -24.52 -11.35
N ILE A 101 -17.66 -23.48 -10.88
CA ILE A 101 -19.02 -23.16 -11.34
C ILE A 101 -19.02 -22.82 -12.84
N ARG A 102 -18.05 -22.03 -13.30
CA ARG A 102 -17.91 -21.67 -14.71
C ARG A 102 -17.74 -22.94 -15.56
N HIS A 103 -16.97 -23.93 -15.11
CA HIS A 103 -16.85 -25.24 -15.78
C HIS A 103 -18.21 -25.96 -15.87
N ILE A 104 -18.97 -26.01 -14.77
CA ILE A 104 -20.30 -26.63 -14.71
C ILE A 104 -21.35 -25.88 -15.57
N ARG A 105 -21.31 -24.54 -15.64
CA ARG A 105 -22.28 -23.72 -16.37
C ARG A 105 -21.96 -23.54 -17.85
N ALA A 106 -20.69 -23.40 -18.22
CA ALA A 106 -20.27 -23.33 -19.63
C ALA A 106 -20.28 -24.70 -20.33
N ARG A 107 -21.11 -25.63 -19.83
CA ARG A 107 -21.46 -26.92 -20.44
C ARG A 107 -22.19 -26.70 -21.78
N LYS A 108 -21.42 -26.43 -22.83
CA LYS A 108 -21.77 -26.85 -24.19
C LYS A 108 -21.67 -28.38 -24.18
N ASN A 109 -22.74 -29.04 -23.71
CA ASN A 109 -22.66 -30.41 -23.25
C ASN A 109 -22.21 -31.38 -24.36
N ALA A 110 -21.40 -32.38 -24.03
CA ALA A 110 -21.25 -33.59 -24.82
C ALA A 110 -22.63 -34.23 -25.07
N ARG A 111 -23.54 -34.15 -24.09
CA ARG A 111 -24.97 -34.47 -24.22
C ARG A 111 -25.66 -33.73 -25.39
N SER A 112 -25.36 -32.46 -25.65
CA SER A 112 -26.02 -31.71 -26.74
C SER A 112 -25.49 -32.07 -28.13
N ILE A 113 -24.27 -32.61 -28.22
CA ILE A 113 -23.73 -33.22 -29.44
C ILE A 113 -24.37 -34.59 -29.63
N ALA A 114 -24.54 -35.37 -28.57
CA ALA A 114 -25.24 -36.66 -28.60
C ALA A 114 -26.72 -36.53 -28.99
N GLU A 115 -27.44 -35.52 -28.47
CA GLU A 115 -28.84 -35.25 -28.82
C GLU A 115 -29.00 -34.83 -30.29
N LYS A 116 -27.99 -34.16 -30.89
CA LYS A 116 -27.95 -33.84 -32.32
C LYS A 116 -27.44 -34.99 -33.20
N CYS A 117 -26.56 -35.83 -32.67
CA CYS A 117 -25.87 -36.88 -33.39
C CYS A 117 -25.64 -38.12 -32.49
N PRO A 118 -26.67 -38.97 -32.29
CA PRO A 118 -26.55 -40.17 -31.45
C PRO A 118 -25.47 -41.14 -31.94
N ALA A 119 -25.25 -41.19 -33.26
CA ALA A 119 -24.18 -41.97 -33.89
C ALA A 119 -22.78 -41.63 -33.33
N ALA A 120 -22.46 -40.35 -33.12
CA ALA A 120 -21.17 -39.94 -32.57
C ALA A 120 -21.00 -40.36 -31.09
N GLN A 121 -22.08 -40.36 -30.30
CA GLN A 121 -22.04 -40.91 -28.94
C GLN A 121 -21.81 -42.43 -28.96
N LEU A 122 -22.57 -43.18 -29.79
CA LEU A 122 -22.45 -44.63 -29.87
C LEU A 122 -21.05 -45.07 -30.28
N VAL A 123 -20.48 -44.42 -31.30
CA VAL A 123 -19.09 -44.66 -31.73
C VAL A 123 -18.10 -44.26 -30.64
N GLY A 124 -18.26 -43.10 -29.99
CA GLY A 124 -17.41 -42.69 -28.88
C GLY A 124 -17.42 -43.65 -27.69
N GLN A 125 -18.58 -44.18 -27.32
CA GLN A 125 -18.73 -45.18 -26.26
C GLN A 125 -18.15 -46.55 -26.66
N ALA A 126 -18.35 -46.98 -27.92
CA ALA A 126 -17.77 -48.21 -28.45
C ALA A 126 -16.22 -48.13 -28.53
N ILE A 127 -15.68 -46.94 -28.84
CA ILE A 127 -14.23 -46.68 -28.75
C ILE A 127 -13.77 -46.76 -27.30
N LEU A 128 -14.38 -46.03 -26.36
CA LEU A 128 -13.95 -45.98 -24.95
C LEU A 128 -14.03 -47.32 -24.19
N THR A 129 -14.84 -48.26 -24.67
CA THR A 129 -15.04 -49.59 -24.06
C THR A 129 -14.31 -50.71 -24.81
N MET A 130 -13.50 -50.40 -25.83
CA MET A 130 -12.87 -51.41 -26.70
C MET A 130 -11.80 -52.23 -25.99
N GLN A 131 -12.00 -53.55 -25.90
CA GLN A 131 -11.04 -54.52 -25.34
C GLN A 131 -10.40 -55.44 -26.39
N SER A 132 -10.91 -55.43 -27.63
CA SER A 132 -10.40 -56.19 -28.77
C SER A 132 -9.24 -55.50 -29.49
N GLU A 133 -8.57 -56.20 -30.40
CA GLU A 133 -7.59 -55.57 -31.31
C GLU A 133 -8.25 -54.44 -32.14
N PRO A 134 -7.49 -53.39 -32.53
CA PRO A 134 -8.05 -52.25 -33.27
C PRO A 134 -8.52 -52.67 -34.67
N PRO A 135 -9.63 -52.11 -35.18
CA PRO A 135 -10.18 -52.50 -36.48
C PRO A 135 -9.23 -52.15 -37.63
N ALA A 136 -9.03 -53.11 -38.55
CA ALA A 136 -8.14 -52.96 -39.69
C ALA A 136 -8.61 -51.89 -40.71
N ASP A 137 -9.94 -51.72 -40.82
CA ASP A 137 -10.56 -50.56 -41.46
C ASP A 137 -11.45 -49.86 -40.42
N PHE A 138 -10.98 -48.70 -39.95
CA PHE A 138 -11.71 -47.89 -38.97
C PHE A 138 -12.97 -47.24 -39.55
N GLN A 139 -12.99 -46.89 -40.84
CA GLN A 139 -14.17 -46.27 -41.44
C GLN A 139 -15.29 -47.30 -41.64
N ALA A 140 -14.97 -48.49 -42.16
CA ALA A 140 -15.94 -49.58 -42.23
C ALA A 140 -16.48 -49.96 -40.84
N TRP A 141 -15.62 -49.99 -39.81
CA TRP A 141 -16.04 -50.25 -38.43
C TRP A 141 -16.95 -49.16 -37.86
N VAL A 142 -16.66 -47.87 -38.08
CA VAL A 142 -17.54 -46.76 -37.67
C VAL A 142 -18.89 -46.83 -38.40
N ALA A 143 -18.89 -47.06 -39.71
CA ALA A 143 -20.11 -47.17 -40.51
C ALA A 143 -21.01 -48.32 -40.01
N GLN A 144 -20.43 -49.47 -39.70
CA GLN A 144 -21.13 -50.62 -39.10
C GLN A 144 -21.64 -50.32 -37.68
N THR A 145 -20.82 -49.69 -36.84
CA THR A 145 -21.15 -49.40 -35.43
C THR A 145 -22.25 -48.35 -35.29
N ALA A 146 -22.26 -47.33 -36.15
CA ALA A 146 -23.30 -46.31 -36.19
C ALA A 146 -24.51 -46.66 -37.06
N SER A 147 -24.43 -47.73 -37.88
CA SER A 147 -25.45 -48.13 -38.87
C SER A 147 -25.76 -47.03 -39.91
N ILE A 148 -24.70 -46.42 -40.48
CA ILE A 148 -24.76 -45.28 -41.40
C ILE A 148 -24.16 -45.59 -42.78
N PRO A 149 -24.52 -44.82 -43.84
CA PRO A 149 -23.83 -44.88 -45.13
C PRO A 149 -22.34 -44.49 -45.03
N ALA A 150 -21.49 -45.16 -45.81
CA ALA A 150 -20.04 -44.95 -45.79
C ALA A 150 -19.63 -43.48 -46.03
N GLU A 151 -20.38 -42.74 -46.84
CA GLU A 151 -20.15 -41.34 -47.18
C GLU A 151 -20.23 -40.40 -45.96
N GLN A 152 -21.04 -40.72 -44.96
CA GLN A 152 -21.23 -39.89 -43.75
C GLN A 152 -20.17 -40.18 -42.65
N THR A 153 -19.39 -41.24 -42.81
CA THR A 153 -18.44 -41.74 -41.80
C THR A 153 -17.42 -40.68 -41.36
N ALA A 154 -16.91 -39.87 -42.29
CA ALA A 154 -15.90 -38.86 -41.98
C ALA A 154 -16.42 -37.76 -41.06
N GLU A 155 -17.66 -37.30 -41.28
CA GLU A 155 -18.31 -36.32 -40.41
C GLU A 155 -18.56 -36.90 -39.02
N ILE A 156 -19.06 -38.13 -38.94
CA ILE A 156 -19.32 -38.81 -37.65
C ILE A 156 -18.03 -39.04 -36.85
N ILE A 157 -16.88 -39.28 -37.50
CA ILE A 157 -15.58 -39.35 -36.82
C ILE A 157 -15.22 -38.01 -36.17
N GLU A 158 -15.35 -36.88 -36.88
CA GLU A 158 -15.04 -35.56 -36.31
C GLU A 158 -16.06 -35.14 -35.23
N GLN A 159 -17.35 -35.43 -35.40
CA GLN A 159 -18.35 -35.25 -34.34
C GLN A 159 -18.06 -36.13 -33.11
N THR A 160 -17.49 -37.33 -33.30
CA THR A 160 -17.03 -38.19 -32.19
C THR A 160 -15.84 -37.56 -31.47
N LYS A 161 -14.81 -37.07 -32.19
CA LYS A 161 -13.68 -36.36 -31.59
C LYS A 161 -14.15 -35.12 -30.80
N LEU A 162 -15.11 -34.37 -31.35
CA LEU A 162 -15.70 -33.21 -30.68
C LEU A 162 -16.50 -33.61 -29.44
N TRP A 163 -17.33 -34.67 -29.50
CA TRP A 163 -18.04 -35.22 -28.35
C TRP A 163 -17.09 -35.61 -27.21
N MET A 164 -16.01 -36.32 -27.52
CA MET A 164 -14.97 -36.71 -26.54
C MET A 164 -14.17 -35.52 -26.01
N THR A 165 -13.97 -34.48 -26.82
CA THR A 165 -13.35 -33.21 -26.41
C THR A 165 -14.22 -32.47 -25.40
N HIS A 166 -15.53 -32.43 -25.63
CA HIS A 166 -16.48 -31.84 -24.68
C HIS A 166 -16.57 -32.66 -23.38
N LEU A 167 -16.56 -33.99 -23.46
CA LEU A 167 -16.49 -34.89 -22.30
C LEU A 167 -15.27 -34.57 -21.40
N LEU A 168 -14.10 -34.31 -21.98
CA LEU A 168 -12.91 -33.88 -21.23
C LEU A 168 -13.07 -32.50 -20.57
N SER A 169 -13.81 -31.58 -21.20
CA SER A 169 -14.07 -30.25 -20.63
C SER A 169 -15.06 -30.26 -19.45
N GLU A 170 -15.77 -31.39 -19.25
CA GLU A 170 -16.73 -31.59 -18.17
C GLU A 170 -16.11 -32.25 -16.93
N ASP A 171 -14.89 -32.82 -17.01
CA ASP A 171 -14.20 -33.43 -15.86
C ASP A 171 -13.48 -32.39 -14.99
N LEU A 172 -14.10 -32.10 -13.84
CA LEU A 172 -13.59 -31.19 -12.82
C LEU A 172 -12.34 -31.72 -12.10
N ARG A 173 -12.10 -33.04 -12.06
CA ARG A 173 -10.88 -33.60 -11.48
C ARG A 173 -9.69 -33.32 -12.40
N LEU A 174 -9.81 -33.64 -13.69
CA LEU A 174 -8.83 -33.27 -14.72
C LEU A 174 -8.55 -31.76 -14.71
N MET A 175 -9.58 -30.90 -14.76
CA MET A 175 -9.37 -29.45 -14.81
C MET A 175 -8.59 -28.94 -13.59
N ARG A 176 -8.86 -29.46 -12.39
CA ARG A 176 -8.09 -29.14 -11.18
C ARG A 176 -6.63 -29.61 -11.27
N GLU A 177 -6.37 -30.80 -11.81
CA GLU A 177 -5.00 -31.31 -11.98
C GLU A 177 -4.21 -30.50 -13.03
N LEU A 178 -4.86 -30.10 -14.13
CA LEU A 178 -4.29 -29.18 -15.12
C LEU A 178 -3.94 -27.81 -14.47
N GLN A 179 -4.86 -27.20 -13.71
CA GLN A 179 -4.61 -25.96 -12.98
C GLN A 179 -3.43 -26.08 -12.00
N GLN A 180 -3.39 -27.15 -11.18
CA GLN A 180 -2.29 -27.37 -10.25
C GLN A 180 -0.94 -27.65 -10.94
N TYR A 181 -0.95 -28.30 -12.10
CA TYR A 181 0.26 -28.47 -12.91
C TYR A 181 0.76 -27.13 -13.45
N VAL A 182 -0.11 -26.31 -14.03
CA VAL A 182 0.25 -24.99 -14.59
C VAL A 182 0.76 -24.04 -13.50
N LEU A 183 0.14 -24.01 -12.31
CA LEU A 183 0.65 -23.25 -11.15
C LEU A 183 2.06 -23.69 -10.71
N ARG A 184 2.35 -25.00 -10.73
CA ARG A 184 3.63 -25.58 -10.23
C ARG A 184 4.74 -25.65 -11.28
N LYS A 185 4.42 -25.63 -12.58
CA LYS A 185 5.37 -25.88 -13.68
C LYS A 185 5.32 -24.86 -14.82
N GLY A 186 4.33 -23.97 -14.85
CA GLY A 186 4.26 -22.90 -15.81
C GLY A 186 5.37 -21.87 -15.64
N GLY A 187 5.95 -21.42 -16.74
CA GLY A 187 6.78 -20.23 -16.85
C GLY A 187 6.02 -19.13 -17.60
N ALA A 188 5.62 -18.07 -16.90
CA ALA A 188 4.97 -16.93 -17.51
C ALA A 188 5.95 -16.11 -18.36
N SER A 189 5.47 -15.62 -19.50
CA SER A 189 6.15 -14.66 -20.37
C SER A 189 5.16 -13.66 -20.95
N VAL A 190 5.59 -12.40 -21.08
CA VAL A 190 4.71 -11.27 -21.41
C VAL A 190 5.03 -10.74 -22.80
N LYS A 191 4.01 -10.55 -23.63
CA LYS A 191 4.11 -9.89 -24.93
C LYS A 191 3.27 -8.62 -24.92
N VAL A 192 3.92 -7.46 -24.97
CA VAL A 192 3.22 -6.17 -25.13
C VAL A 192 2.61 -6.07 -26.53
N LEU A 193 1.38 -5.60 -26.61
CA LEU A 193 0.63 -5.42 -27.84
C LEU A 193 0.86 -4.01 -28.43
N PRO A 194 0.78 -3.84 -29.76
CA PRO A 194 0.83 -2.52 -30.38
C PRO A 194 -0.37 -1.67 -29.92
N GLU A 195 -0.21 -0.35 -29.97
CA GLU A 195 -1.32 0.58 -29.76
C GLU A 195 -2.35 0.41 -30.90
N PRO A 196 -3.68 0.32 -30.64
CA PRO A 196 -4.67 0.38 -31.71
C PRO A 196 -4.61 1.75 -32.41
N PRO A 197 -4.87 1.83 -33.73
CA PRO A 197 -4.88 3.10 -34.44
C PRO A 197 -6.03 3.99 -33.97
N LYS A 198 -5.73 5.29 -33.81
CA LYS A 198 -6.66 6.30 -33.28
C LYS A 198 -7.96 6.37 -34.09
N GLY A 199 -9.09 6.40 -33.41
CA GLY A 199 -10.44 6.46 -33.98
C GLY A 199 -11.02 5.10 -34.41
N SER A 200 -10.25 4.00 -34.30
CA SER A 200 -10.73 2.66 -34.63
C SER A 200 -11.78 2.15 -33.65
N ASP A 201 -12.68 1.27 -34.12
CA ASP A 201 -13.70 0.66 -33.26
C ASP A 201 -13.10 -0.27 -32.19
N ALA A 202 -11.85 -0.70 -32.38
CA ALA A 202 -11.06 -1.36 -31.34
C ALA A 202 -10.74 -0.39 -30.18
N GLU A 203 -10.33 0.84 -30.46
CA GLU A 203 -10.09 1.87 -29.43
C GLU A 203 -11.39 2.20 -28.67
N LYS A 204 -12.50 2.45 -29.39
CA LYS A 204 -13.82 2.74 -28.78
C LYS A 204 -14.31 1.59 -27.89
N ARG A 205 -14.15 0.34 -28.34
CA ARG A 205 -14.57 -0.86 -27.59
C ARG A 205 -13.70 -1.12 -26.37
N LEU A 206 -12.41 -0.74 -26.42
CA LEU A 206 -11.52 -0.76 -25.25
C LEU A 206 -11.90 0.33 -24.25
N GLU A 207 -12.14 1.56 -24.70
CA GLU A 207 -12.55 2.66 -23.82
C GLU A 207 -13.83 2.29 -23.06
N ALA A 208 -14.85 1.72 -23.72
CA ALA A 208 -16.06 1.23 -23.05
C ALA A 208 -15.80 0.09 -22.03
N SER A 209 -14.80 -0.75 -22.25
CA SER A 209 -14.49 -1.88 -21.35
C SER A 209 -13.81 -1.45 -20.03
N GLU A 210 -13.25 -0.24 -19.96
CA GLU A 210 -12.58 0.28 -18.75
C GLU A 210 -13.55 0.97 -17.75
N ASP A 211 -14.83 1.18 -18.09
CA ASP A 211 -15.82 1.83 -17.20
C ASP A 211 -16.49 0.90 -16.19
N HIS A 212 -16.28 -0.42 -16.27
CA HIS A 212 -16.91 -1.38 -15.38
C HIS A 212 -15.84 -2.24 -14.67
N GLY A 213 -15.54 -1.88 -13.41
CA GLY A 213 -14.61 -2.62 -12.53
C GLY A 213 -15.06 -4.04 -12.16
N SER A 214 -16.21 -4.49 -12.66
CA SER A 214 -16.74 -5.85 -12.49
C SER A 214 -17.53 -6.26 -13.74
N VAL A 215 -16.91 -7.07 -14.62
CA VAL A 215 -17.58 -7.70 -15.77
C VAL A 215 -17.29 -9.22 -15.71
N PRO A 216 -18.31 -10.10 -15.73
CA PRO A 216 -18.08 -11.55 -15.72
C PRO A 216 -17.43 -12.03 -17.03
N ALA A 217 -16.61 -13.08 -16.93
CA ALA A 217 -15.60 -13.47 -17.93
C ALA A 217 -16.13 -14.15 -19.21
N GLU A 218 -17.36 -13.88 -19.66
CA GLU A 218 -17.97 -14.55 -20.82
C GLU A 218 -17.69 -13.85 -22.17
N ALA A 219 -17.16 -12.62 -22.15
CA ALA A 219 -16.93 -11.81 -23.35
C ALA A 219 -15.62 -12.09 -24.12
N MET A 220 -15.05 -13.31 -24.02
CA MET A 220 -13.83 -13.70 -24.76
C MET A 220 -14.01 -14.99 -25.57
N SER A 221 -14.61 -14.86 -26.75
CA SER A 221 -14.72 -15.92 -27.76
C SER A 221 -14.62 -15.33 -29.16
N THR A 222 -13.42 -15.36 -29.76
CA THR A 222 -13.18 -14.93 -31.15
C THR A 222 -12.78 -16.11 -32.04
N GLY A 223 -13.67 -16.48 -32.96
CA GLY A 223 -13.37 -17.33 -34.12
C GLY A 223 -13.17 -16.47 -35.39
N PRO A 224 -12.52 -17.00 -36.43
CA PRO A 224 -12.23 -16.24 -37.65
C PRO A 224 -13.47 -16.03 -38.54
N ALA A 225 -13.43 -15.00 -39.39
CA ALA A 225 -14.50 -14.68 -40.31
C ALA A 225 -14.46 -15.54 -41.59
N SER A 226 -15.63 -15.92 -42.09
CA SER A 226 -15.88 -16.39 -43.45
C SER A 226 -17.25 -15.89 -43.94
N THR A 227 -17.48 -15.89 -45.25
CA THR A 227 -18.47 -15.02 -45.90
C THR A 227 -19.75 -15.70 -46.38
N SER A 228 -20.80 -14.88 -46.50
CA SER A 228 -21.81 -14.85 -47.58
C SER A 228 -23.10 -15.70 -47.53
N THR A 229 -24.10 -15.14 -48.23
CA THR A 229 -25.38 -15.68 -48.73
C THR A 229 -26.57 -15.87 -47.77
N ALA A 230 -27.76 -15.68 -48.33
CA ALA A 230 -29.05 -15.56 -47.64
C ALA A 230 -30.03 -16.67 -48.03
N GLY A 231 -31.11 -16.86 -47.25
CA GLY A 231 -32.18 -17.82 -47.55
C GLY A 231 -33.38 -17.66 -46.61
N ALA A 232 -34.54 -17.29 -47.16
CA ALA A 232 -35.78 -16.96 -46.46
C ALA A 232 -36.48 -18.15 -45.77
N GLY A 233 -37.39 -17.88 -44.81
CA GLY A 233 -38.37 -18.88 -44.34
C GLY A 233 -39.16 -18.55 -43.07
N THR A 234 -40.44 -18.21 -43.27
CA THR A 234 -41.67 -18.44 -42.45
C THR A 234 -41.58 -19.59 -41.39
N SER A 235 -42.29 -19.62 -40.24
CA SER A 235 -43.60 -19.04 -39.85
C SER A 235 -43.83 -18.96 -38.33
N ILE A 236 -44.73 -18.05 -37.90
CA ILE A 236 -46.01 -18.26 -37.16
C ILE A 236 -46.31 -19.73 -36.72
N SER A 237 -46.82 -20.09 -35.52
CA SER A 237 -47.68 -19.39 -34.55
C SER A 237 -47.49 -19.82 -33.06
N ASP A 238 -48.27 -19.13 -32.19
CA ASP A 238 -48.99 -19.62 -30.99
C ASP A 238 -48.53 -19.20 -29.59
N ALA A 239 -49.54 -19.12 -28.71
CA ALA A 239 -49.55 -18.40 -27.43
C ALA A 239 -50.43 -19.10 -26.38
N SER A 240 -50.73 -18.39 -25.28
CA SER A 240 -51.52 -18.80 -24.10
C SER A 240 -50.83 -19.74 -23.09
N GLY A 241 -51.19 -19.60 -21.82
CA GLY A 241 -50.53 -20.28 -20.69
C GLY A 241 -50.31 -19.39 -19.46
N THR A 242 -51.36 -18.73 -18.98
CA THR A 242 -51.35 -17.98 -17.70
C THR A 242 -51.60 -18.91 -16.51
N ASP A 243 -51.56 -18.32 -15.30
CA ASP A 243 -52.13 -18.84 -14.05
C ASP A 243 -51.33 -19.96 -13.33
N ALA A 244 -51.27 -19.99 -11.99
CA ALA A 244 -51.57 -18.95 -11.00
C ALA A 244 -50.82 -19.24 -9.67
N SER A 245 -50.81 -18.26 -8.78
CA SER A 245 -50.36 -18.42 -7.38
C SER A 245 -51.52 -18.88 -6.47
N SER A 246 -51.21 -19.70 -5.47
CA SER A 246 -51.97 -19.75 -4.21
C SER A 246 -50.97 -19.87 -3.03
N ASN A 247 -50.95 -19.06 -1.96
CA ASN A 247 -51.88 -18.12 -1.29
C ASN A 247 -52.56 -18.70 -0.04
N GLU A 248 -52.08 -18.28 1.14
CA GLU A 248 -52.76 -18.27 2.45
C GLU A 248 -52.14 -17.15 3.32
N THR A 249 -52.81 -16.43 4.22
CA THR A 249 -54.25 -16.12 4.42
C THR A 249 -54.38 -14.77 5.17
N ALA A 250 -55.54 -14.11 5.08
CA ALA A 250 -55.88 -12.78 5.66
C ALA A 250 -56.17 -12.83 7.22
N PRO A 251 -56.77 -11.84 7.94
CA PRO A 251 -57.70 -10.76 7.51
C PRO A 251 -57.50 -9.35 8.14
N GLU A 252 -58.47 -8.45 7.92
CA GLU A 252 -58.42 -6.98 8.04
C GLU A 252 -59.32 -6.39 9.16
N SER A 253 -59.09 -5.13 9.55
CA SER A 253 -60.08 -4.07 9.92
C SER A 253 -59.36 -2.78 10.37
N THR A 254 -59.83 -1.53 10.23
CA THR A 254 -61.02 -0.95 9.55
C THR A 254 -60.78 0.53 9.16
N THR A 255 -61.36 0.94 8.01
CA THR A 255 -61.94 2.24 7.58
C THR A 255 -61.65 3.57 8.30
N GLU A 256 -61.19 4.59 7.55
CA GLU A 256 -61.85 5.91 7.22
C GLU A 256 -60.94 6.66 6.20
N GLN A 257 -61.36 7.04 4.97
CA GLN A 257 -62.24 8.15 4.52
C GLN A 257 -61.72 9.55 4.93
N LEU A 258 -61.56 10.58 4.08
CA LEU A 258 -61.98 10.94 2.68
C LEU A 258 -60.77 11.63 1.93
N GLN A 259 -60.73 12.21 0.71
CA GLN A 259 -61.51 12.41 -0.55
C GLN A 259 -60.51 13.02 -1.59
N ALA A 260 -60.70 13.12 -2.93
CA ALA A 260 -61.32 12.27 -3.96
C ALA A 260 -61.05 12.83 -5.40
N SER A 261 -61.27 11.98 -6.43
CA SER A 261 -61.76 12.28 -7.83
C SER A 261 -61.29 13.54 -8.59
N GLU A 262 -60.63 13.48 -9.76
CA GLU A 262 -61.08 13.01 -11.11
C GLU A 262 -62.00 13.95 -11.94
N LYS A 263 -61.73 14.01 -13.25
CA LYS A 263 -62.62 14.13 -14.46
C LYS A 263 -61.72 14.27 -15.72
N SER A 264 -61.85 13.53 -16.83
CA SER A 264 -62.95 13.36 -17.83
C SER A 264 -63.22 14.63 -18.67
N HIS A 265 -63.56 14.63 -19.97
CA HIS A 265 -63.87 13.61 -21.03
C HIS A 265 -63.09 14.01 -22.33
N ALA A 266 -62.79 13.19 -23.36
CA ALA A 266 -63.49 12.14 -24.13
C ALA A 266 -64.55 12.66 -25.13
N GLU A 267 -64.33 12.47 -26.45
CA GLU A 267 -65.38 12.28 -27.46
C GLU A 267 -64.87 11.63 -28.78
N ASN A 268 -65.80 11.33 -29.69
CA ASN A 268 -65.75 10.43 -30.87
C ASN A 268 -65.48 11.17 -32.21
N SER A 269 -65.29 10.59 -33.41
CA SER A 269 -65.14 9.19 -33.93
C SER A 269 -64.54 9.20 -35.38
N ASP A 270 -64.42 8.01 -35.98
CA ASP A 270 -64.40 7.71 -37.44
C ASP A 270 -63.15 8.03 -38.30
N GLY A 271 -62.91 7.18 -39.32
CA GLY A 271 -62.42 7.69 -40.62
C GLY A 271 -61.23 7.04 -41.35
N ALA A 272 -61.31 5.74 -41.69
CA ALA A 272 -60.77 5.14 -42.92
C ALA A 272 -59.24 5.11 -43.26
N GLU A 273 -58.92 4.09 -44.07
CA GLU A 273 -57.62 3.68 -44.61
C GLU A 273 -57.00 4.65 -45.64
N ALA A 274 -55.67 4.80 -45.62
CA ALA A 274 -54.77 4.89 -46.78
C ALA A 274 -53.30 4.94 -46.29
N ALA A 275 -52.48 3.90 -46.48
CA ALA A 275 -51.80 3.49 -47.71
C ALA A 275 -50.43 4.18 -47.93
N SER A 276 -49.40 3.38 -47.69
CA SER A 276 -47.98 3.50 -48.08
C SER A 276 -47.60 4.36 -49.30
N ALA A 277 -46.47 5.07 -49.18
CA ALA A 277 -45.56 5.31 -50.30
C ALA A 277 -44.09 5.28 -49.82
N GLU A 278 -43.27 4.48 -50.50
CA GLU A 278 -41.80 4.49 -50.40
C GLU A 278 -41.26 5.59 -51.34
N ASN A 279 -40.06 6.14 -51.07
CA ASN A 279 -38.99 6.06 -52.08
C ASN A 279 -37.58 6.35 -51.56
N GLU A 280 -36.60 6.08 -52.42
CA GLU A 280 -35.16 6.04 -52.17
C GLU A 280 -34.42 7.39 -52.33
N THR A 281 -33.12 7.34 -52.08
CA THR A 281 -32.13 8.42 -52.16
C THR A 281 -31.80 8.91 -53.57
N ALA A 282 -31.51 10.21 -53.72
CA ALA A 282 -30.69 10.73 -54.83
C ALA A 282 -29.95 12.03 -54.43
N ASP A 283 -28.64 12.09 -54.63
CA ASP A 283 -27.82 13.29 -54.42
C ASP A 283 -27.89 14.25 -55.63
N LEU A 284 -28.21 15.53 -55.41
CA LEU A 284 -27.92 16.63 -56.34
C LEU A 284 -27.70 17.97 -55.60
N GLU A 285 -26.49 18.51 -55.70
CA GLU A 285 -26.15 19.92 -55.46
C GLU A 285 -26.15 20.71 -56.80
N PRO A 286 -26.02 22.06 -56.82
CA PRO A 286 -26.74 23.04 -56.00
C PRO A 286 -27.24 24.25 -56.84
N SER A 287 -28.30 24.96 -56.41
CA SER A 287 -28.62 26.29 -56.98
C SER A 287 -29.39 27.23 -56.04
N LEU A 288 -28.92 28.47 -55.97
CA LEU A 288 -29.54 29.69 -55.40
C LEU A 288 -30.84 30.06 -56.18
N ASP A 289 -31.78 30.91 -55.76
CA ASP A 289 -32.02 31.74 -54.55
C ASP A 289 -33.53 32.13 -54.55
N SER A 290 -34.21 32.76 -53.57
CA SER A 290 -33.88 33.33 -52.24
C SER A 290 -35.19 33.47 -51.41
N SER A 291 -35.12 33.91 -50.14
CA SER A 291 -36.12 34.85 -49.52
C SER A 291 -36.00 35.03 -48.00
N VAL A 292 -35.39 34.10 -47.25
CA VAL A 292 -35.39 34.11 -45.77
C VAL A 292 -34.24 34.93 -45.14
N ALA A 293 -33.32 35.44 -45.95
CA ALA A 293 -32.12 36.18 -45.51
C ALA A 293 -32.35 37.42 -44.60
N PRO A 294 -33.43 38.23 -44.72
CA PRO A 294 -33.53 39.48 -43.94
C PRO A 294 -33.59 39.29 -42.42
N LEU A 295 -34.34 38.28 -41.94
CA LEU A 295 -34.69 38.15 -40.51
C LEU A 295 -33.54 37.68 -39.61
N ILE A 296 -32.43 37.20 -40.18
CA ILE A 296 -31.23 36.76 -39.44
C ILE A 296 -30.17 37.89 -39.38
N ALA A 297 -30.28 38.89 -40.26
CA ALA A 297 -29.32 40.00 -40.33
C ALA A 297 -29.45 41.00 -39.17
N ASP A 298 -30.68 41.31 -38.76
CA ASP A 298 -30.95 42.35 -37.75
C ASP A 298 -30.55 41.93 -36.32
N PHE A 299 -30.58 40.62 -36.01
CA PHE A 299 -30.25 40.12 -34.67
C PHE A 299 -28.76 40.23 -34.29
N ASN A 300 -27.86 40.42 -35.28
CA ASN A 300 -26.41 40.34 -35.07
C ASN A 300 -25.69 41.70 -35.01
N GLN A 301 -26.38 42.82 -35.26
CA GLN A 301 -25.76 44.16 -35.28
C GLN A 301 -25.62 44.77 -33.87
N GLY A 302 -24.84 44.14 -32.99
CA GLY A 302 -24.72 44.58 -31.59
C GLY A 302 -23.43 44.27 -30.83
N LYS A 303 -22.47 43.52 -31.38
CA LYS A 303 -21.21 43.17 -30.68
C LYS A 303 -19.98 43.52 -31.50
N LYS A 304 -19.06 44.28 -30.89
CA LYS A 304 -17.75 44.62 -31.49
C LYS A 304 -16.95 43.32 -31.73
N PRO A 305 -16.26 43.16 -32.87
CA PRO A 305 -15.42 41.98 -33.11
C PRO A 305 -14.27 41.95 -32.09
N SER A 306 -14.20 40.87 -31.31
CA SER A 306 -13.02 40.58 -30.49
C SER A 306 -11.82 40.32 -31.39
N LYS A 307 -10.63 40.75 -30.96
CA LYS A 307 -9.38 40.42 -31.67
C LYS A 307 -9.27 38.89 -31.75
N PRO A 308 -8.90 38.30 -32.91
CA PRO A 308 -8.79 36.85 -33.02
C PRO A 308 -7.74 36.36 -32.04
N ILE A 309 -8.17 35.56 -31.06
CA ILE A 309 -7.28 34.87 -30.13
C ILE A 309 -6.41 33.97 -30.99
N LYS A 310 -5.08 34.14 -30.91
CA LYS A 310 -4.13 33.22 -31.53
C LYS A 310 -4.29 31.87 -30.85
N THR A 311 -5.10 30.99 -31.43
CA THR A 311 -5.19 29.59 -31.02
C THR A 311 -3.80 28.99 -31.11
N LYS A 312 -3.28 28.54 -29.96
CA LYS A 312 -2.07 27.72 -29.95
C LYS A 312 -2.35 26.47 -30.78
N SER A 313 -1.33 25.97 -31.48
CA SER A 313 -1.45 24.85 -32.40
C SER A 313 -2.10 23.62 -31.76
N LEU A 314 -2.80 22.83 -32.57
CA LEU A 314 -3.47 21.58 -32.19
C LEU A 314 -2.52 20.44 -31.73
N SER A 315 -1.28 20.79 -31.39
CA SER A 315 -0.19 19.91 -30.96
C SER A 315 -0.30 19.42 -29.52
N GLU A 316 -1.07 20.11 -28.66
CA GLU A 316 -1.24 19.77 -27.24
C GLU A 316 -2.72 19.60 -26.84
N LYS A 317 -3.44 18.68 -27.49
CA LYS A 317 -4.64 18.09 -26.86
C LYS A 317 -4.18 17.37 -25.59
N GLN A 318 -4.56 17.88 -24.41
CA GLN A 318 -4.22 17.25 -23.14
C GLN A 318 -4.77 15.82 -23.10
N LEU A 319 -3.91 14.86 -22.78
CA LEU A 319 -4.28 13.44 -22.70
C LEU A 319 -5.35 13.26 -21.62
N SER A 320 -6.44 12.58 -21.99
CA SER A 320 -7.54 12.32 -21.05
C SER A 320 -7.04 11.53 -19.83
N PRO A 321 -7.68 11.63 -18.65
CA PRO A 321 -7.30 10.83 -17.48
C PRO A 321 -7.32 9.31 -17.75
N ARG A 322 -8.09 8.85 -18.74
CA ARG A 322 -8.06 7.46 -19.25
C ARG A 322 -6.76 7.18 -20.00
N GLN A 323 -6.46 7.99 -21.02
CA GLN A 323 -5.25 7.88 -21.84
C GLN A 323 -3.96 8.01 -21.01
N ARG A 324 -3.94 8.90 -20.00
CA ARG A 324 -2.82 9.02 -19.04
C ARG A 324 -2.62 7.74 -18.22
N ARG A 325 -3.70 7.17 -17.66
CA ARG A 325 -3.63 5.88 -16.92
C ARG A 325 -3.18 4.73 -17.82
N ARG A 326 -3.74 4.62 -19.02
CA ARG A 326 -3.38 3.56 -19.99
C ARG A 326 -1.92 3.66 -20.43
N ARG A 327 -1.40 4.88 -20.68
CA ARG A 327 0.02 5.12 -21.03
C ARG A 327 0.97 4.84 -19.85
N TRP A 328 0.57 5.18 -18.61
CA TRP A 328 1.31 4.84 -17.40
C TRP A 328 1.41 3.32 -17.20
N LEU A 329 0.29 2.60 -17.32
CA LEU A 329 0.26 1.13 -17.22
C LEU A 329 1.11 0.49 -18.32
N ARG A 330 1.03 1.01 -19.56
CA ARG A 330 1.87 0.57 -20.68
C ARG A 330 3.36 0.69 -20.35
N SER A 331 3.80 1.82 -19.78
CA SER A 331 5.20 2.04 -19.38
C SER A 331 5.70 0.98 -18.38
N ILE A 332 4.88 0.64 -17.37
CA ILE A 332 5.18 -0.43 -16.40
C ILE A 332 5.28 -1.79 -17.11
N LEU A 333 4.28 -2.13 -17.94
CA LEU A 333 4.22 -3.42 -18.64
C LEU A 333 5.31 -3.59 -19.71
N GLU A 334 5.85 -2.50 -20.27
CA GLU A 334 6.99 -2.53 -21.18
C GLU A 334 8.30 -2.95 -20.48
N SER A 335 8.46 -2.68 -19.18
CA SER A 335 9.54 -3.29 -18.39
C SER A 335 9.39 -4.81 -18.30
N TYR A 336 8.16 -5.31 -18.21
CA TYR A 336 7.86 -6.74 -18.14
C TYR A 336 7.92 -7.46 -19.49
N ALA A 337 8.15 -6.76 -20.62
CA ALA A 337 8.28 -7.37 -21.95
C ALA A 337 9.45 -8.37 -22.09
N ARG A 338 10.37 -8.42 -21.10
CA ARG A 338 11.46 -9.41 -20.99
C ARG A 338 11.29 -10.37 -19.81
N LEU A 339 10.19 -10.26 -19.07
CA LEU A 339 9.90 -11.09 -17.91
C LEU A 339 9.69 -12.54 -18.35
N LYS A 340 10.53 -13.45 -17.83
CA LYS A 340 10.32 -14.89 -17.94
C LYS A 340 10.62 -15.55 -16.59
N LYS A 341 9.57 -15.83 -15.82
CA LYS A 341 9.64 -16.39 -14.46
C LYS A 341 8.67 -17.58 -14.32
N PRO A 342 8.94 -18.55 -13.42
CA PRO A 342 7.93 -19.50 -12.98
C PRO A 342 6.69 -18.78 -12.44
N VAL A 343 5.49 -19.35 -12.64
CA VAL A 343 4.22 -18.73 -12.22
C VAL A 343 4.17 -18.48 -10.70
N GLY A 344 4.66 -19.44 -9.90
CA GLY A 344 4.80 -19.28 -8.44
C GLY A 344 5.95 -18.36 -7.97
N ASN A 345 6.62 -17.64 -8.89
CA ASN A 345 7.68 -16.66 -8.63
C ASN A 345 7.34 -15.30 -9.27
N ILE A 346 6.07 -15.03 -9.55
CA ILE A 346 5.59 -13.71 -9.96
C ILE A 346 5.14 -12.98 -8.68
N THR A 347 5.61 -11.76 -8.48
CA THR A 347 5.30 -10.99 -7.27
C THR A 347 3.82 -10.58 -7.26
N PRO A 348 3.16 -10.41 -6.10
CA PRO A 348 1.79 -9.92 -6.01
C PRO A 348 1.55 -8.61 -6.81
N TYR A 349 2.50 -7.67 -6.75
CA TYR A 349 2.47 -6.45 -7.56
C TYR A 349 2.52 -6.74 -9.07
N GLN A 350 3.42 -7.63 -9.51
CA GLN A 350 3.49 -8.08 -10.91
C GLN A 350 2.18 -8.78 -11.34
N ILE A 351 1.62 -9.67 -10.52
CA ILE A 351 0.34 -10.36 -10.80
C ILE A 351 -0.77 -9.34 -11.06
N LEU A 352 -0.96 -8.37 -10.16
CA LEU A 352 -2.02 -7.37 -10.27
C LEU A 352 -1.84 -6.47 -11.51
N MET A 353 -0.61 -6.05 -11.80
CA MET A 353 -0.32 -5.26 -13.02
C MET A 353 -0.53 -6.09 -14.30
N LEU A 354 -0.20 -7.39 -14.30
CA LEU A 354 -0.46 -8.30 -15.42
C LEU A 354 -1.96 -8.56 -15.61
N ALA A 355 -2.72 -8.79 -14.54
CA ALA A 355 -4.17 -8.97 -14.59
C ALA A 355 -4.88 -7.73 -15.16
N ARG A 356 -4.49 -6.53 -14.71
CA ARG A 356 -4.94 -5.27 -15.29
C ARG A 356 -4.52 -5.11 -16.76
N GLY A 357 -3.27 -5.44 -17.09
CA GLY A 357 -2.74 -5.36 -18.45
C GLY A 357 -3.44 -6.29 -19.45
N LEU A 358 -3.93 -7.44 -18.98
CA LEU A 358 -4.78 -8.35 -19.74
C LEU A 358 -6.18 -7.75 -19.95
N ARG A 359 -6.81 -7.19 -18.89
CA ARG A 359 -8.14 -6.53 -18.99
C ARG A 359 -8.12 -5.36 -19.99
N SER A 360 -7.17 -4.43 -19.87
CA SER A 360 -6.98 -3.30 -20.80
C SER A 360 -6.38 -3.68 -22.17
N GLN A 361 -6.19 -4.98 -22.45
CA GLN A 361 -5.60 -5.54 -23.68
C GLN A 361 -4.27 -4.88 -24.11
N ILE A 362 -3.43 -4.50 -23.14
CA ILE A 362 -2.09 -3.94 -23.39
C ILE A 362 -1.07 -5.07 -23.57
N ILE A 363 -1.31 -6.23 -22.97
CA ILE A 363 -0.44 -7.40 -23.05
C ILE A 363 -1.20 -8.68 -23.42
N GLN A 364 -0.47 -9.62 -24.00
CA GLN A 364 -0.79 -11.03 -24.07
C GLN A 364 0.14 -11.78 -23.12
N LEU A 365 -0.41 -12.51 -22.14
CA LEU A 365 0.34 -13.41 -21.27
C LEU A 365 0.41 -14.81 -21.91
N ASN A 366 1.61 -15.38 -22.00
CA ASN A 366 1.83 -16.74 -22.48
C ASN A 366 2.48 -17.55 -21.36
N ILE A 367 1.89 -18.69 -20.98
CA ILE A 367 2.41 -19.57 -19.94
C ILE A 367 3.00 -20.83 -20.60
N ASP A 368 4.32 -20.96 -20.54
CA ASP A 368 5.08 -22.09 -21.10
C ASP A 368 5.14 -23.26 -20.10
N TYR A 369 4.92 -24.48 -20.55
CA TYR A 369 5.16 -25.72 -19.78
C TYR A 369 5.30 -26.92 -20.72
N ASP A 370 5.80 -28.05 -20.22
CA ASP A 370 5.75 -29.29 -20.98
C ASP A 370 4.29 -29.76 -21.12
N LYS A 371 3.85 -29.89 -22.38
CA LYS A 371 2.50 -30.32 -22.74
C LYS A 371 2.33 -31.84 -22.65
N LYS A 372 3.41 -32.63 -22.74
CA LYS A 372 3.32 -34.10 -22.82
C LYS A 372 2.65 -34.74 -21.60
N PRO A 373 2.96 -34.34 -20.35
CA PRO A 373 2.23 -34.85 -19.18
C PRO A 373 0.75 -34.43 -19.19
N LEU A 374 0.43 -33.24 -19.70
CA LEU A 374 -0.96 -32.78 -19.79
C LEU A 374 -1.78 -33.60 -20.78
N VAL A 375 -1.25 -33.85 -22.00
CA VAL A 375 -1.90 -34.72 -22.99
C VAL A 375 -2.09 -36.13 -22.43
N GLN A 376 -1.09 -36.66 -21.70
CA GLN A 376 -1.21 -37.97 -21.06
C GLN A 376 -2.29 -37.99 -19.95
N MET A 377 -2.39 -36.95 -19.11
CA MET A 377 -3.47 -36.85 -18.10
C MET A 377 -4.86 -36.75 -18.75
N CYS A 378 -5.03 -35.92 -19.80
CA CYS A 378 -6.28 -35.87 -20.57
C CYS A 378 -6.63 -37.24 -21.18
N ARG A 379 -5.64 -37.94 -21.73
CA ARG A 379 -5.80 -39.28 -22.31
C ARG A 379 -6.13 -40.33 -21.23
N GLU A 380 -5.55 -40.25 -20.04
CA GLU A 380 -5.84 -41.15 -18.91
C GLU A 380 -7.21 -40.89 -18.29
N ALA A 381 -7.69 -39.63 -18.30
CA ALA A 381 -9.05 -39.26 -17.92
C ALA A 381 -10.10 -39.80 -18.91
N LEU A 382 -9.80 -39.89 -20.22
CA LEU A 382 -10.65 -40.61 -21.19
C LEU A 382 -10.70 -42.12 -20.89
N CYS A 383 -9.53 -42.77 -20.77
CA CYS A 383 -9.46 -44.20 -20.48
C CYS A 383 -8.12 -44.60 -19.81
N PRO A 384 -8.13 -45.14 -18.58
CA PRO A 384 -6.91 -45.50 -17.86
C PRO A 384 -6.28 -46.80 -18.39
N GLY A 385 -4.95 -46.87 -18.37
CA GLY A 385 -4.19 -48.09 -18.71
C GLY A 385 -3.74 -48.18 -20.17
N ARG A 386 -3.78 -49.37 -20.77
CA ARG A 386 -3.45 -49.60 -22.19
C ARG A 386 -4.74 -49.82 -22.98
N HIS A 387 -4.94 -49.03 -24.03
CA HIS A 387 -6.13 -49.06 -24.86
C HIS A 387 -5.77 -49.42 -26.32
N PRO A 388 -6.57 -50.24 -27.04
CA PRO A 388 -6.28 -50.63 -28.43
C PRO A 388 -6.16 -49.41 -29.37
N MET A 389 -7.08 -48.46 -29.25
CA MET A 389 -7.11 -47.21 -30.05
C MET A 389 -6.29 -46.08 -29.41
N HIS A 390 -5.08 -46.35 -28.91
CA HIS A 390 -4.28 -45.35 -28.19
C HIS A 390 -4.00 -44.08 -29.03
N SER A 391 -3.69 -44.22 -30.32
CA SER A 391 -3.40 -43.08 -31.20
C SER A 391 -4.57 -42.10 -31.31
N PHE A 392 -5.77 -42.61 -31.58
CA PHE A 392 -7.00 -41.82 -31.67
C PHE A 392 -7.32 -41.08 -30.36
N LEU A 393 -7.22 -41.77 -29.22
CA LEU A 393 -7.42 -41.13 -27.91
C LEU A 393 -6.38 -40.04 -27.60
N LEU A 394 -5.15 -40.18 -28.09
CA LEU A 394 -4.09 -39.19 -27.91
C LEU A 394 -4.30 -37.97 -28.82
N GLU A 395 -4.73 -38.17 -30.07
CA GLU A 395 -5.12 -37.10 -31.00
C GLU A 395 -6.27 -36.24 -30.42
N VAL A 396 -7.32 -36.90 -29.91
CA VAL A 396 -8.43 -36.24 -29.21
C VAL A 396 -7.92 -35.46 -27.98
N ALA A 397 -7.09 -36.07 -27.15
CA ALA A 397 -6.55 -35.43 -25.95
C ALA A 397 -5.68 -34.19 -26.28
N GLU A 398 -4.85 -34.24 -27.32
CA GLU A 398 -4.03 -33.10 -27.75
C GLU A 398 -4.87 -31.96 -28.35
N SER A 399 -5.86 -32.30 -29.19
CA SER A 399 -6.80 -31.34 -29.78
C SER A 399 -7.67 -30.65 -28.73
N ALA A 400 -8.24 -31.43 -27.78
CA ALA A 400 -9.03 -30.91 -26.67
C ALA A 400 -8.22 -29.97 -25.77
N LEU A 401 -7.01 -30.40 -25.40
CA LEU A 401 -6.09 -29.63 -24.57
C LEU A 401 -5.79 -28.26 -25.21
N HIS A 402 -5.45 -28.21 -26.48
CA HIS A 402 -5.06 -26.96 -27.14
C HIS A 402 -6.22 -26.05 -27.53
N THR A 403 -7.36 -26.61 -27.94
CA THR A 403 -8.48 -25.81 -28.43
C THR A 403 -9.34 -25.25 -27.30
N PHE A 404 -9.52 -26.00 -26.20
CA PHE A 404 -10.49 -25.65 -25.15
C PHE A 404 -9.92 -25.59 -23.74
N LEU A 405 -9.13 -26.59 -23.32
CA LEU A 405 -8.74 -26.70 -21.91
C LEU A 405 -7.70 -25.65 -21.50
N LEU A 406 -6.61 -25.48 -22.25
CA LEU A 406 -5.51 -24.58 -21.86
C LEU A 406 -5.85 -23.08 -21.82
N PRO A 407 -6.56 -22.49 -22.82
CA PRO A 407 -6.96 -21.08 -22.74
C PRO A 407 -7.79 -20.79 -21.48
N ARG A 408 -8.58 -21.78 -21.06
CA ARG A 408 -9.43 -21.72 -19.88
C ARG A 408 -8.64 -21.87 -18.57
N VAL A 409 -7.79 -22.90 -18.48
CA VAL A 409 -6.88 -23.09 -17.34
C VAL A 409 -5.99 -21.86 -17.12
N HIS A 410 -5.56 -21.16 -18.18
CA HIS A 410 -4.84 -19.89 -18.04
C HIS A 410 -5.67 -18.79 -17.37
N GLN A 411 -6.95 -18.63 -17.74
CA GLN A 411 -7.85 -17.67 -17.09
C GLN A 411 -8.11 -18.04 -15.63
N ASP A 412 -8.34 -19.32 -15.35
CA ASP A 412 -8.61 -19.82 -14.00
C ASP A 412 -7.40 -19.60 -13.07
N VAL A 413 -6.19 -19.94 -13.55
CA VAL A 413 -4.93 -19.73 -12.84
C VAL A 413 -4.69 -18.24 -12.57
N MET A 414 -4.96 -17.36 -13.53
CA MET A 414 -4.84 -15.91 -13.30
C MET A 414 -5.84 -15.37 -12.27
N ALA A 415 -7.07 -15.90 -12.23
CA ALA A 415 -8.06 -15.49 -11.22
C ALA A 415 -7.63 -15.89 -9.79
N ILE A 416 -7.10 -17.10 -9.61
CA ILE A 416 -6.59 -17.60 -8.32
C ILE A 416 -5.37 -16.77 -7.87
N LEU A 417 -4.48 -16.41 -8.79
CA LEU A 417 -3.32 -15.57 -8.51
C LEU A 417 -3.74 -14.13 -8.15
N GLU A 418 -4.74 -13.57 -8.83
CA GLU A 418 -5.26 -12.22 -8.56
C GLU A 418 -5.96 -12.14 -7.20
N GLU A 419 -6.73 -13.15 -6.80
CA GLU A 419 -7.30 -13.26 -5.44
C GLU A 419 -6.19 -13.20 -4.38
N TYR A 420 -5.16 -14.04 -4.50
CA TYR A 420 -3.99 -14.04 -3.61
C TYR A 420 -3.25 -12.69 -3.60
N ALA A 421 -3.05 -12.07 -4.77
CA ALA A 421 -2.34 -10.80 -4.88
C ALA A 421 -3.11 -9.64 -4.21
N ASN A 422 -4.43 -9.63 -4.31
CA ASN A 422 -5.28 -8.62 -3.68
C ASN A 422 -5.20 -8.69 -2.14
N GLU A 423 -5.21 -9.89 -1.55
CA GLU A 423 -5.03 -10.08 -0.11
C GLU A 423 -3.69 -9.53 0.39
N GLU A 424 -2.60 -9.91 -0.29
CA GLU A 424 -1.22 -9.65 0.15
C GLU A 424 -0.83 -8.16 -0.01
N LEU A 425 -1.28 -7.52 -1.08
CA LEU A 425 -1.13 -6.09 -1.31
C LEU A 425 -2.01 -5.24 -0.36
N THR A 426 -3.17 -5.74 0.06
CA THR A 426 -4.01 -5.05 1.07
C THR A 426 -3.33 -5.01 2.43
N GLU A 427 -2.69 -6.11 2.87
CA GLU A 427 -1.89 -6.13 4.10
C GLU A 427 -0.65 -5.21 4.02
N SER A 428 -0.08 -4.99 2.83
CA SER A 428 0.99 -3.99 2.62
C SER A 428 0.47 -2.55 2.77
N ALA A 429 -0.69 -2.23 2.17
CA ALA A 429 -1.33 -0.92 2.33
C ALA A 429 -1.72 -0.62 3.79
N VAL A 430 -2.20 -1.63 4.53
CA VAL A 430 -2.42 -1.55 5.99
C VAL A 430 -1.12 -1.22 6.74
N ALA A 431 -0.02 -1.91 6.43
CA ALA A 431 1.26 -1.68 7.09
C ALA A 431 1.83 -0.26 6.83
N HIS A 432 1.59 0.30 5.63
CA HIS A 432 1.92 1.71 5.34
C HIS A 432 1.08 2.65 6.23
N LEU A 433 -0.24 2.43 6.32
CA LEU A 433 -1.12 3.25 7.14
C LEU A 433 -0.75 3.21 8.63
N GLU A 434 -0.49 2.01 9.18
CA GLU A 434 0.03 1.84 10.55
C GLU A 434 1.30 2.67 10.78
N SER A 435 2.25 2.63 9.83
CA SER A 435 3.50 3.39 9.90
C SER A 435 3.29 4.92 9.90
N SER A 436 2.31 5.44 9.16
CA SER A 436 2.00 6.88 9.18
C SER A 436 1.18 7.32 10.39
N LEU A 437 0.38 6.44 11.00
CA LEU A 437 -0.42 6.74 12.20
C LEU A 437 0.46 6.71 13.46
N LEU A 438 1.40 5.77 13.53
CA LEU A 438 2.28 5.54 14.68
C LEU A 438 3.64 6.26 14.59
N GLN A 439 3.78 7.18 13.62
CA GLN A 439 4.93 8.09 13.53
C GLN A 439 5.06 8.95 14.80
N ARG A 440 6.29 9.11 15.32
CA ARG A 440 6.55 9.86 16.55
C ARG A 440 6.23 11.37 16.39
N PRO A 441 5.45 11.98 17.30
CA PRO A 441 5.13 13.41 17.27
C PRO A 441 6.34 14.31 17.59
N ILE A 442 6.34 15.53 17.03
CA ILE A 442 7.35 16.57 17.23
C ILE A 442 6.74 17.73 18.03
N ARG A 443 6.91 17.72 19.35
CA ARG A 443 6.34 18.75 20.26
C ARG A 443 7.33 19.87 20.57
N GLY A 444 6.83 20.99 21.11
CA GLY A 444 7.63 22.13 21.59
C GLY A 444 8.19 23.05 20.50
N HIS A 445 8.26 22.60 19.25
CA HIS A 445 8.75 23.42 18.14
C HIS A 445 7.68 24.36 17.59
N ARG A 446 8.05 25.65 17.42
CA ARG A 446 7.38 26.57 16.50
C ARG A 446 7.86 26.29 15.07
N ILE A 447 6.92 25.99 14.17
CA ILE A 447 7.16 25.38 12.86
C ILE A 447 6.76 26.33 11.73
N LEU A 448 7.68 26.64 10.81
CA LEU A 448 7.39 27.21 9.49
C LEU A 448 7.22 26.09 8.48
N MET A 449 5.97 25.80 8.10
CA MET A 449 5.63 24.79 7.10
C MET A 449 5.41 25.42 5.73
N ILE A 450 6.06 24.88 4.71
CA ILE A 450 5.98 25.33 3.32
C ILE A 450 5.40 24.19 2.46
N ASP A 451 4.16 24.32 2.00
CA ASP A 451 3.60 23.35 1.04
C ASP A 451 4.18 23.61 -0.35
N ALA A 452 5.06 22.72 -0.80
CA ALA A 452 5.78 22.77 -2.06
C ALA A 452 4.90 22.41 -3.28
N VAL A 453 3.68 22.94 -3.33
CA VAL A 453 2.70 22.78 -4.40
C VAL A 453 2.23 24.14 -4.90
N GLY A 454 2.68 24.47 -6.11
CA GLY A 454 2.27 25.63 -6.88
C GLY A 454 3.13 25.78 -8.13
N PRO A 455 2.59 26.33 -9.23
CA PRO A 455 3.37 26.58 -10.46
C PRO A 455 4.21 27.87 -10.40
N LYS A 456 3.96 28.73 -9.41
CA LYS A 456 4.66 30.01 -9.23
C LYS A 456 4.94 30.35 -7.77
N MET A 457 3.96 30.14 -6.89
CA MET A 457 4.03 30.45 -5.46
C MET A 457 3.67 29.20 -4.65
N ALA A 458 4.47 28.91 -3.63
CA ALA A 458 4.22 27.90 -2.60
C ALA A 458 3.58 28.58 -1.39
N ALA A 459 2.58 27.93 -0.77
CA ALA A 459 1.93 28.47 0.42
C ALA A 459 2.71 28.09 1.69
N ALA A 460 2.88 29.06 2.59
CA ALA A 460 3.58 28.90 3.86
C ALA A 460 2.67 29.27 5.04
N ALA A 461 2.82 28.56 6.14
CA ALA A 461 2.14 28.84 7.41
C ALA A 461 3.11 28.63 8.57
N ILE A 462 2.97 29.47 9.61
CA ILE A 462 3.71 29.30 10.87
C ILE A 462 2.71 28.92 11.96
N VAL A 463 3.01 27.82 12.65
CA VAL A 463 2.29 27.42 13.86
C VAL A 463 3.21 27.45 15.08
N ASP A 464 2.68 27.83 16.24
CA ASP A 464 3.37 27.70 17.53
C ASP A 464 3.39 26.25 18.03
N ALA A 465 3.97 26.01 19.21
CA ALA A 465 4.18 24.66 19.74
C ALA A 465 2.85 23.95 20.09
N GLU A 466 1.81 24.74 20.31
CA GLU A 466 0.43 24.37 20.64
C GLU A 466 -0.43 24.15 19.38
N GLY A 467 0.10 24.50 18.20
CA GLY A 467 -0.55 24.29 16.89
C GLY A 467 -1.52 25.40 16.48
N GLN A 468 -1.49 26.56 17.13
CA GLN A 468 -2.22 27.76 16.72
C GLN A 468 -1.50 28.46 15.56
N ILE A 469 -2.24 29.19 14.73
CA ILE A 469 -1.68 29.87 13.56
C ILE A 469 -1.13 31.23 13.98
N VAL A 470 0.16 31.43 13.74
CA VAL A 470 0.87 32.71 13.98
C VAL A 470 0.88 33.58 12.73
N PHE A 471 1.11 32.98 11.56
CA PHE A 471 1.29 33.70 10.29
C PHE A 471 0.97 32.81 9.07
N THR A 472 0.61 33.43 7.95
CA THR A 472 0.47 32.78 6.63
C THR A 472 1.02 33.68 5.53
N GLY A 473 1.77 33.14 4.57
CA GLY A 473 2.36 33.88 3.46
C GLY A 473 2.70 32.99 2.26
N GLU A 474 3.26 33.55 1.19
CA GLU A 474 3.60 32.81 -0.04
C GLU A 474 5.06 33.04 -0.48
N ILE A 475 5.71 31.99 -0.99
CA ILE A 475 7.12 32.01 -1.43
C ILE A 475 7.22 31.71 -2.93
N PRO A 476 7.94 32.51 -3.73
CA PRO A 476 8.27 32.18 -5.12
C PRO A 476 8.96 30.82 -5.30
N CYS A 477 8.41 29.97 -6.16
CA CYS A 477 8.87 28.59 -6.37
C CYS A 477 8.86 28.17 -7.86
N ASN A 478 9.19 29.10 -8.77
CA ASN A 478 9.16 28.88 -10.22
C ASN A 478 10.55 28.60 -10.85
N SER A 479 11.65 28.97 -10.20
CA SER A 479 12.99 28.94 -10.82
C SER A 479 14.14 28.97 -9.81
N ASN A 480 15.29 28.40 -10.20
CA ASN A 480 16.55 28.43 -9.43
C ASN A 480 17.49 29.56 -9.88
N ARG A 481 16.94 30.68 -10.35
CA ARG A 481 17.75 31.87 -10.63
C ARG A 481 18.25 32.48 -9.31
N ALA A 482 19.51 32.92 -9.31
CA ALA A 482 20.19 33.34 -8.08
C ALA A 482 19.54 34.54 -7.37
N ASP A 483 18.87 35.42 -8.12
CA ASP A 483 18.08 36.53 -7.59
C ASP A 483 16.87 36.04 -6.77
N ILE A 484 16.11 35.08 -7.29
CA ILE A 484 14.96 34.48 -6.60
C ILE A 484 15.43 33.67 -5.39
N VAL A 485 16.52 32.93 -5.51
CA VAL A 485 17.10 32.17 -4.38
C VAL A 485 17.53 33.12 -3.26
N ALA A 486 18.23 34.22 -3.58
CA ALA A 486 18.62 35.21 -2.59
C ALA A 486 17.41 35.92 -1.95
N GLN A 487 16.41 36.31 -2.75
CA GLN A 487 15.17 36.89 -2.23
C GLN A 487 14.46 35.95 -1.26
N ASN A 488 14.33 34.66 -1.63
CA ASN A 488 13.71 33.65 -0.78
C ASN A 488 14.48 33.44 0.54
N VAL A 489 15.81 33.46 0.52
CA VAL A 489 16.64 33.39 1.75
C VAL A 489 16.35 34.58 2.68
N VAL A 490 16.27 35.80 2.14
CA VAL A 490 15.97 37.01 2.93
C VAL A 490 14.56 36.94 3.54
N THR A 491 13.54 36.62 2.74
CA THR A 491 12.16 36.52 3.23
C THR A 491 11.98 35.40 4.27
N LEU A 492 12.60 34.24 4.06
CA LEU A 492 12.60 33.17 5.06
C LEU A 492 13.32 33.59 6.35
N GLY A 493 14.48 34.26 6.25
CA GLY A 493 15.23 34.75 7.40
C GLY A 493 14.46 35.79 8.22
N GLN A 494 13.72 36.69 7.55
CA GLN A 494 12.80 37.63 8.19
C GLN A 494 11.74 36.91 9.02
N TRP A 495 10.98 35.99 8.40
CA TRP A 495 9.93 35.23 9.09
C TRP A 495 10.46 34.35 10.24
N VAL A 496 11.65 33.76 10.08
CA VAL A 496 12.30 32.98 11.14
C VAL A 496 12.62 33.85 12.35
N HIS A 497 13.17 35.05 12.13
CA HIS A 497 13.53 35.96 13.22
C HIS A 497 12.30 36.60 13.88
N GLU A 498 11.41 37.20 13.07
CA GLU A 498 10.20 37.90 13.53
C GLU A 498 9.30 37.00 14.39
N HIS A 499 9.00 35.80 13.90
CA HIS A 499 8.09 34.89 14.58
C HIS A 499 8.80 33.90 15.52
N ARG A 500 10.14 33.94 15.64
CA ARG A 500 10.97 33.02 16.44
C ARG A 500 10.77 31.55 16.06
N VAL A 501 10.89 31.24 14.76
CA VAL A 501 10.75 29.87 14.24
C VAL A 501 11.93 29.00 14.68
N THR A 502 11.65 27.77 15.09
CA THR A 502 12.67 26.79 15.53
C THR A 502 12.89 25.65 14.51
N LEU A 503 11.86 25.38 13.69
CA LEU A 503 11.84 24.27 12.73
C LEU A 503 11.25 24.76 11.39
N ILE A 504 11.97 24.54 10.28
CA ILE A 504 11.43 24.67 8.92
C ILE A 504 11.02 23.29 8.41
N SER A 505 9.83 23.17 7.83
CA SER A 505 9.35 21.91 7.26
C SER A 505 8.83 22.10 5.83
N LEU A 506 9.23 21.20 4.94
CA LEU A 506 8.94 21.27 3.50
C LEU A 506 8.15 20.04 3.04
N SER A 507 7.07 20.23 2.28
CA SER A 507 6.29 19.08 1.77
C SER A 507 7.02 18.36 0.63
N ASN A 508 6.76 17.06 0.44
CA ASN A 508 7.30 16.25 -0.66
C ASN A 508 6.78 16.64 -2.08
N GLY A 509 6.12 17.79 -2.23
CA GLY A 509 5.58 18.30 -3.50
C GLY A 509 6.63 18.57 -4.60
N PRO A 510 6.20 18.81 -5.85
CA PRO A 510 7.10 18.98 -6.99
C PRO A 510 7.89 20.29 -6.95
N ALA A 511 7.40 21.35 -6.29
CA ALA A 511 8.10 22.63 -6.21
C ALA A 511 9.29 22.62 -5.24
N ARG A 512 9.49 21.54 -4.47
CA ARG A 512 10.61 21.38 -3.51
C ARG A 512 11.98 21.62 -4.17
N ARG A 513 12.10 21.28 -5.46
CA ARG A 513 13.32 21.47 -6.29
C ARG A 513 13.75 22.92 -6.43
N TYR A 514 12.86 23.86 -6.08
CA TYR A 514 13.13 25.30 -6.04
C TYR A 514 13.27 25.89 -4.63
N LEU A 515 12.91 25.11 -3.59
CA LEU A 515 12.82 25.57 -2.20
C LEU A 515 13.93 24.95 -1.31
N ILE A 516 14.41 23.75 -1.65
CA ILE A 516 15.54 23.10 -0.96
C ILE A 516 16.80 23.99 -0.98
N GLN A 517 17.12 24.63 -2.11
CA GLN A 517 18.33 25.45 -2.23
C GLN A 517 18.28 26.73 -1.36
N PRO A 518 17.19 27.55 -1.35
CA PRO A 518 17.02 28.62 -0.37
C PRO A 518 17.10 28.16 1.09
N ILE A 519 16.44 27.05 1.45
CA ILE A 519 16.45 26.56 2.84
C ILE A 519 17.86 26.09 3.23
N ALA A 520 18.59 25.43 2.33
CA ALA A 520 19.97 25.00 2.56
C ALA A 520 20.94 26.17 2.76
N GLU A 521 20.75 27.27 2.04
CA GLU A 521 21.56 28.49 2.18
C GLU A 521 21.22 29.25 3.48
N LEU A 522 19.94 29.35 3.85
CA LEU A 522 19.52 29.93 5.14
C LEU A 522 20.10 29.17 6.34
N LEU A 523 20.07 27.83 6.31
CA LEU A 523 20.67 27.00 7.35
C LEU A 523 22.20 27.12 7.40
N ARG A 524 22.85 27.43 6.25
CA ARG A 524 24.30 27.69 6.19
C ARG A 524 24.67 29.05 6.82
N GLN A 525 23.76 30.02 6.77
CA GLN A 525 23.91 31.35 7.38
C GLN A 525 23.47 31.37 8.86
N SER A 526 22.62 30.43 9.27
CA SER A 526 22.14 30.26 10.65
C SER A 526 23.24 29.71 11.56
N SER A 527 23.21 30.08 12.85
CA SER A 527 24.09 29.49 13.86
C SER A 527 23.71 28.03 14.15
N GLU A 528 24.70 27.20 14.46
CA GLU A 528 24.49 25.77 14.69
C GLU A 528 23.58 25.53 15.91
N GLY A 529 22.44 24.89 15.65
CA GLY A 529 21.44 24.56 16.67
C GLY A 529 20.39 25.66 16.95
N SER A 530 20.43 26.81 16.27
CA SER A 530 19.36 27.83 16.37
C SER A 530 18.17 27.59 15.45
N LEU A 531 18.35 26.75 14.42
CA LEU A 531 17.33 26.41 13.44
C LEU A 531 17.53 24.98 12.95
N TYR A 532 16.43 24.25 12.79
CA TYR A 532 16.42 22.89 12.26
C TYR A 532 15.50 22.79 11.04
N TRP A 533 15.68 21.75 10.23
CA TRP A 533 14.73 21.42 9.17
C TRP A 533 14.41 19.93 9.06
N THR A 534 13.28 19.64 8.43
CA THR A 534 12.88 18.29 8.02
C THR A 534 11.91 18.30 6.83
N MET A 535 11.56 17.13 6.30
CA MET A 535 10.53 16.98 5.26
C MET A 535 9.23 16.40 5.83
N VAL A 536 8.11 16.71 5.18
CA VAL A 536 6.78 16.18 5.51
C VAL A 536 6.17 15.49 4.29
N ASP A 537 5.58 14.32 4.50
CA ASP A 537 4.72 13.73 3.50
C ASP A 537 3.43 14.57 3.33
N ARG A 538 3.02 14.79 2.08
CA ARG A 538 1.82 15.55 1.72
C ARG A 538 0.56 14.69 1.60
N ALA A 539 0.63 13.36 1.63
CA ALA A 539 -0.53 12.52 1.43
C ALA A 539 -1.66 12.85 2.43
N GLY A 540 -2.89 12.94 1.92
CA GLY A 540 -4.07 13.37 2.70
C GLY A 540 -4.34 14.87 2.74
N ALA A 541 -3.37 15.75 2.44
CA ALA A 541 -3.57 17.21 2.59
C ALA A 541 -4.74 17.77 1.76
N ASP A 542 -4.84 17.43 0.48
CA ASP A 542 -6.01 17.83 -0.35
C ASP A 542 -7.32 17.18 0.09
N GLY A 543 -7.25 15.98 0.72
CA GLY A 543 -8.39 15.30 1.31
C GLY A 543 -8.91 16.04 2.55
N TYR A 544 -8.01 16.49 3.42
CA TYR A 544 -8.34 17.37 4.54
C TYR A 544 -8.89 18.71 4.04
N CYS A 545 -8.21 19.41 3.12
CA CYS A 545 -8.62 20.75 2.67
C CYS A 545 -9.97 20.82 1.96
N ASN A 546 -10.47 19.67 1.47
CA ASN A 546 -11.80 19.48 0.87
C ASN A 546 -12.80 18.81 1.83
N SER A 547 -12.45 18.61 3.11
CA SER A 547 -13.35 18.03 4.12
C SER A 547 -14.17 19.09 4.84
N ARG A 548 -15.34 18.68 5.33
CA ARG A 548 -16.17 19.47 6.25
C ARG A 548 -15.39 19.88 7.51
N ILE A 549 -14.64 18.94 8.10
CA ILE A 549 -13.82 19.17 9.33
C ILE A 549 -12.87 20.36 9.14
N CYS A 550 -12.21 20.46 7.98
CA CYS A 550 -11.31 21.57 7.68
C CYS A 550 -12.01 22.94 7.55
N LEU A 551 -13.29 22.97 7.17
CA LEU A 551 -14.09 24.21 7.15
C LEU A 551 -14.56 24.61 8.54
N VAL A 552 -14.78 23.66 9.46
CA VAL A 552 -15.07 23.94 10.87
C VAL A 552 -13.81 24.46 11.60
N GLU A 553 -12.65 23.81 11.41
CA GLU A 553 -11.41 24.21 12.08
C GLU A 553 -10.81 25.52 11.53
N LEU A 554 -10.92 25.78 10.22
CA LEU A 554 -10.18 26.84 9.53
C LEU A 554 -11.04 27.62 8.51
N PRO A 555 -12.21 28.17 8.91
CA PRO A 555 -13.17 28.78 7.98
C PRO A 555 -12.59 29.99 7.21
N SER A 556 -11.82 30.84 7.89
CA SER A 556 -11.24 32.08 7.32
C SER A 556 -9.99 31.86 6.48
N ILE A 557 -9.38 30.66 6.51
CA ILE A 557 -8.10 30.39 5.86
C ILE A 557 -8.32 29.83 4.45
N SER A 558 -7.61 30.40 3.46
CA SER A 558 -7.70 29.96 2.07
C SER A 558 -7.13 28.55 1.84
N ARG A 559 -7.73 27.78 0.92
CA ARG A 559 -7.46 26.34 0.70
C ARG A 559 -5.97 25.96 0.66
N ARG A 560 -5.12 26.75 0.00
CA ARG A 560 -3.67 26.51 -0.10
C ARG A 560 -2.96 26.64 1.26
N HIS A 561 -3.33 27.62 2.07
CA HIS A 561 -2.76 27.82 3.40
C HIS A 561 -3.30 26.81 4.43
N ARG A 562 -4.54 26.31 4.26
CA ARG A 562 -5.08 25.20 5.08
C ARG A 562 -4.24 23.92 4.96
N ALA A 563 -3.66 23.67 3.78
CA ALA A 563 -2.75 22.53 3.58
C ALA A 563 -1.45 22.70 4.37
N ALA A 564 -0.83 23.90 4.32
CA ALA A 564 0.37 24.20 5.10
C ALA A 564 0.13 24.09 6.61
N VAL A 565 -0.98 24.61 7.13
CA VAL A 565 -1.36 24.48 8.55
C VAL A 565 -1.55 23.01 8.95
N TRP A 566 -2.27 22.22 8.14
CA TRP A 566 -2.49 20.80 8.43
C TRP A 566 -1.19 19.98 8.42
N LEU A 567 -0.28 20.27 7.48
CA LEU A 567 1.03 19.61 7.41
C LEU A 567 1.94 19.97 8.60
N ALA A 568 1.87 21.20 9.10
CA ALA A 568 2.57 21.60 10.32
C ALA A 568 2.01 20.84 11.55
N ARG A 569 0.67 20.84 11.70
CA ARG A 569 -0.03 20.06 12.74
C ARG A 569 0.23 18.55 12.62
N ARG A 570 0.45 18.01 11.41
CA ARG A 570 0.78 16.58 11.18
C ARG A 570 2.16 16.22 11.70
N LEU A 571 3.13 17.14 11.74
CA LEU A 571 4.39 16.91 12.46
C LEU A 571 4.18 16.90 13.98
N GLN A 572 3.31 17.77 14.49
CA GLN A 572 3.05 17.91 15.93
C GLN A 572 2.28 16.73 16.50
N ASP A 573 1.25 16.24 15.80
CA ASP A 573 0.65 14.92 16.05
C ASP A 573 0.17 14.25 14.75
N PRO A 574 0.92 13.25 14.23
CA PRO A 574 0.55 12.52 13.02
C PRO A 574 -0.78 11.78 13.13
N LEU A 575 -1.07 11.17 14.29
CA LEU A 575 -2.29 10.40 14.53
C LEU A 575 -3.51 11.31 14.46
N GLN A 576 -3.53 12.39 15.23
CA GLN A 576 -4.68 13.30 15.29
C GLN A 576 -4.99 13.97 13.95
N GLN A 577 -3.97 14.30 13.14
CA GLN A 577 -4.23 14.92 11.83
C GLN A 577 -4.60 13.91 10.73
N VAL A 578 -4.02 12.71 10.73
CA VAL A 578 -4.36 11.66 9.74
C VAL A 578 -5.73 11.05 10.03
N LEU A 579 -6.16 10.97 11.30
CA LEU A 579 -7.52 10.53 11.68
C LEU A 579 -8.64 11.39 11.07
N LYS A 580 -8.40 12.69 10.87
CA LYS A 580 -9.36 13.61 10.21
C LYS A 580 -9.54 13.37 8.72
N VAL A 581 -8.70 12.54 8.11
CA VAL A 581 -8.76 12.20 6.68
C VAL A 581 -9.41 10.82 6.51
N ASP A 582 -10.06 10.61 5.38
CA ASP A 582 -10.51 9.31 4.89
C ASP A 582 -9.29 8.45 4.50
N PRO A 583 -9.03 7.28 5.13
CA PRO A 583 -7.86 6.47 4.86
C PRO A 583 -7.74 6.01 3.39
N SER A 584 -8.87 5.86 2.68
CA SER A 584 -8.88 5.48 1.27
C SER A 584 -8.24 6.55 0.36
N ARG A 585 -8.17 7.81 0.83
CA ARG A 585 -7.62 8.97 0.11
C ARG A 585 -6.15 9.24 0.42
N LEU A 586 -5.55 8.49 1.34
CA LEU A 586 -4.11 8.51 1.61
C LEU A 586 -3.35 7.75 0.51
N ARG A 587 -2.06 8.06 0.29
CA ARG A 587 -1.22 7.43 -0.76
C ARG A 587 -0.48 6.21 -0.19
N LEU A 588 -1.20 5.14 0.07
CA LEU A 588 -0.67 3.93 0.71
C LEU A 588 0.06 2.99 -0.27
N GLY A 589 -0.37 2.95 -1.54
CA GLY A 589 0.31 2.17 -2.57
C GLY A 589 -0.08 2.59 -3.99
N SER A 590 0.83 2.43 -4.96
CA SER A 590 0.57 2.81 -6.36
C SER A 590 -0.49 1.92 -7.04
N TYR A 591 -0.77 0.78 -6.42
CA TYR A 591 -1.77 -0.22 -6.80
C TYR A 591 -3.12 -0.05 -6.06
N GLN A 592 -3.23 0.88 -5.11
CA GLN A 592 -4.35 0.98 -4.16
C GLN A 592 -5.73 1.13 -4.82
N ARG A 593 -5.81 1.79 -5.98
CA ARG A 593 -7.06 1.96 -6.77
C ARG A 593 -7.48 0.71 -7.56
N GLU A 594 -6.63 -0.31 -7.61
CA GLU A 594 -6.84 -1.55 -8.36
C GLU A 594 -7.23 -2.73 -7.45
N LEU A 595 -7.13 -2.54 -6.12
CA LEU A 595 -7.58 -3.51 -5.12
C LEU A 595 -9.12 -3.48 -4.96
N PRO A 596 -9.75 -4.55 -4.44
CA PRO A 596 -11.16 -4.54 -4.05
C PRO A 596 -11.42 -3.48 -2.97
N GLN A 597 -12.05 -2.36 -3.34
CA GLN A 597 -12.14 -1.17 -2.47
C GLN A 597 -12.88 -1.46 -1.15
N SER A 598 -13.94 -2.27 -1.16
CA SER A 598 -14.70 -2.63 0.05
C SER A 598 -13.90 -3.51 1.03
N GLU A 599 -12.96 -4.32 0.55
CA GLU A 599 -12.09 -5.12 1.41
C GLU A 599 -10.92 -4.27 1.95
N LEU A 600 -10.38 -3.38 1.11
CA LEU A 600 -9.40 -2.37 1.50
C LEU A 600 -9.96 -1.44 2.59
N GLU A 601 -11.14 -0.84 2.40
CA GLU A 601 -11.78 0.05 3.37
C GLU A 601 -11.96 -0.61 4.74
N LEU A 602 -12.38 -1.88 4.77
CA LEU A 602 -12.51 -2.66 6.01
C LEU A 602 -11.14 -2.89 6.68
N ALA A 603 -10.13 -3.28 5.91
CA ALA A 603 -8.78 -3.52 6.42
C ALA A 603 -8.11 -2.23 6.95
N LEU A 604 -8.30 -1.10 6.26
CA LEU A 604 -7.85 0.22 6.71
C LEU A 604 -8.63 0.70 7.94
N ARG A 605 -9.93 0.38 8.07
CA ARG A 605 -10.70 0.66 9.29
C ARG A 605 -10.14 -0.09 10.50
N ASP A 606 -9.91 -1.41 10.39
CA ASP A 606 -9.26 -2.20 11.45
C ASP A 606 -7.94 -1.56 11.91
N ALA A 607 -7.11 -1.10 10.95
CA ALA A 607 -5.81 -0.46 11.21
C ALA A 607 -5.95 0.88 11.95
N VAL A 608 -6.93 1.72 11.57
CA VAL A 608 -7.26 2.95 12.29
C VAL A 608 -7.76 2.64 13.71
N SER A 609 -8.66 1.67 13.85
CA SER A 609 -9.12 1.21 15.17
C SER A 609 -7.98 0.69 16.05
N SER A 610 -6.92 0.13 15.45
CA SER A 610 -5.72 -0.34 16.17
C SER A 610 -4.84 0.81 16.64
N ALA A 611 -4.57 1.82 15.79
CA ALA A 611 -3.84 3.01 16.22
C ALA A 611 -4.57 3.76 17.34
N ILE A 612 -5.90 3.87 17.24
CA ILE A 612 -6.78 4.41 18.30
C ILE A 612 -6.70 3.59 19.60
N SER A 613 -6.52 2.27 19.53
CA SER A 613 -6.54 1.40 20.72
C SER A 613 -5.41 1.68 21.72
N ARG A 614 -4.32 2.28 21.24
CA ARG A 614 -3.09 2.55 22.01
C ARG A 614 -3.15 3.88 22.75
N SER A 615 -3.58 4.95 22.07
CA SER A 615 -3.78 6.26 22.69
C SER A 615 -5.09 6.36 23.47
N GLY A 616 -6.14 5.66 23.03
CA GLY A 616 -7.53 6.04 23.32
C GLY A 616 -7.93 7.36 22.64
N LEU A 617 -9.17 7.79 22.87
CA LEU A 617 -9.72 9.08 22.41
C LEU A 617 -10.33 9.85 23.57
N ASP A 618 -10.19 11.18 23.54
CA ASP A 618 -10.99 12.10 24.35
C ASP A 618 -12.37 12.27 23.69
N ILE A 619 -13.45 11.99 24.43
CA ILE A 619 -14.82 12.14 23.91
C ILE A 619 -15.23 13.60 23.68
N PHE A 620 -14.56 14.56 24.31
CA PHE A 620 -14.96 15.96 24.31
C PHE A 620 -14.37 16.74 23.12
N THR A 621 -13.14 16.44 22.72
CA THR A 621 -12.45 17.08 21.58
C THR A 621 -12.59 16.35 20.25
N THR A 622 -13.05 15.09 20.24
CA THR A 622 -13.03 14.24 19.03
C THR A 622 -14.35 14.31 18.25
N GLU A 623 -14.28 14.63 16.96
CA GLU A 623 -15.44 14.65 16.06
C GLU A 623 -16.09 13.26 15.82
N PRO A 624 -17.42 13.18 15.55
CA PRO A 624 -18.12 11.91 15.32
C PRO A 624 -17.53 11.04 14.21
N GLU A 625 -16.99 11.68 13.16
CA GLU A 625 -16.35 10.99 12.01
C GLU A 625 -15.09 10.21 12.39
N VAL A 626 -14.46 10.55 13.53
CA VAL A 626 -13.32 9.86 14.13
C VAL A 626 -13.77 8.92 15.25
N LEU A 627 -14.71 9.33 16.11
CA LEU A 627 -15.27 8.48 17.18
C LEU A 627 -15.87 7.17 16.64
N GLN A 628 -16.54 7.19 15.47
CA GLN A 628 -17.08 5.98 14.83
C GLN A 628 -15.99 4.94 14.43
N ARG A 629 -14.72 5.34 14.39
CA ARG A 629 -13.57 4.51 14.02
C ARG A 629 -12.94 3.81 15.23
N ALA A 630 -13.34 4.15 16.45
CA ALA A 630 -12.87 3.45 17.65
C ALA A 630 -13.41 2.01 17.73
N PRO A 631 -12.73 1.09 18.44
CA PRO A 631 -13.19 -0.29 18.60
C PRO A 631 -14.62 -0.36 19.17
N GLY A 632 -15.48 -1.19 18.57
CA GLY A 632 -16.87 -1.37 19.00
C GLY A 632 -17.85 -0.24 18.63
N MET A 633 -17.40 0.90 18.11
CA MET A 633 -18.24 2.07 17.81
C MET A 633 -18.94 1.99 16.42
N ASN A 634 -20.05 2.74 16.31
CA ASN A 634 -20.75 3.02 15.06
C ASN A 634 -21.08 4.52 14.95
N LEU A 635 -21.56 4.97 13.79
CA LEU A 635 -21.85 6.39 13.54
C LEU A 635 -23.01 6.94 14.40
N ALA A 636 -23.99 6.12 14.77
CA ALA A 636 -25.11 6.54 15.60
C ALA A 636 -24.64 6.83 17.04
N ALA A 637 -23.92 5.90 17.66
CA ALA A 637 -23.30 6.07 18.97
C ALA A 637 -22.30 7.23 18.99
N ALA A 638 -21.49 7.40 17.93
CA ALA A 638 -20.55 8.52 17.82
C ALA A 638 -21.26 9.88 17.78
N LYS A 639 -22.38 10.00 17.05
CA LYS A 639 -23.22 11.20 17.06
C LYS A 639 -23.89 11.42 18.42
N ALA A 640 -24.42 10.38 19.05
CA ALA A 640 -25.10 10.46 20.35
C ALA A 640 -24.16 10.88 21.49
N VAL A 641 -22.95 10.30 21.56
CA VAL A 641 -21.90 10.74 22.51
C VAL A 641 -21.54 12.20 22.26
N SER A 642 -21.33 12.60 21.01
CA SER A 642 -20.99 13.99 20.67
C SER A 642 -22.14 14.99 20.98
N ALA A 643 -23.41 14.58 20.86
CA ALA A 643 -24.55 15.37 21.31
C ALA A 643 -24.60 15.47 22.84
N ALA A 644 -24.48 14.34 23.54
CA ALA A 644 -24.44 14.28 25.00
C ALA A 644 -23.26 15.08 25.61
N CYS A 645 -22.12 15.19 24.91
CA CYS A 645 -21.02 16.09 25.28
C CYS A 645 -21.39 17.58 25.15
N ARG A 646 -22.13 17.98 24.11
CA ARG A 646 -22.61 19.38 23.93
C ARG A 646 -23.69 19.76 24.94
N GLU A 647 -24.43 18.77 25.43
CA GLU A 647 -25.54 18.90 26.39
C GLU A 647 -25.10 18.65 27.85
N ASP A 648 -23.79 18.51 28.10
CA ASP A 648 -23.18 18.23 29.42
C ASP A 648 -23.75 17.00 30.17
N ARG A 649 -24.33 16.04 29.42
CA ARG A 649 -24.91 14.80 29.96
C ARG A 649 -23.87 13.74 30.37
N ILE A 650 -22.60 13.94 30.05
CA ILE A 650 -21.52 12.98 30.37
C ILE A 650 -20.52 13.63 31.32
N THR A 651 -20.43 13.10 32.54
CA THR A 651 -19.49 13.52 33.59
C THR A 651 -18.50 12.40 33.97
N ASN A 652 -18.81 11.15 33.63
CA ASN A 652 -18.04 9.95 33.99
C ASN A 652 -18.32 8.81 33.00
N ARG A 653 -17.60 7.69 33.12
CA ARG A 653 -17.80 6.51 32.28
C ARG A 653 -19.13 5.79 32.51
N GLU A 654 -19.79 5.99 33.64
CA GLU A 654 -21.11 5.38 33.90
C GLU A 654 -22.22 6.07 33.08
N SER A 655 -22.22 7.41 33.05
CA SER A 655 -23.09 8.23 32.19
C SER A 655 -22.78 8.02 30.70
N LEU A 656 -21.50 7.95 30.32
CA LEU A 656 -21.09 7.56 28.96
C LEU A 656 -21.60 6.16 28.59
N LEU A 657 -21.48 5.17 29.48
CA LEU A 657 -21.93 3.79 29.22
C LEU A 657 -23.45 3.72 29.05
N ALA A 658 -24.23 4.56 29.74
CA ALA A 658 -25.67 4.68 29.51
C ALA A 658 -25.96 5.17 28.08
N VAL A 659 -25.36 6.27 27.64
CA VAL A 659 -25.52 6.81 26.27
C VAL A 659 -25.05 5.81 25.20
N LEU A 660 -23.99 5.03 25.46
CA LEU A 660 -23.56 3.98 24.53
C LEU A 660 -24.60 2.85 24.40
N LYS A 661 -25.26 2.44 25.49
CA LYS A 661 -26.29 1.37 25.50
C LYS A 661 -27.57 1.75 24.74
N GLU A 662 -27.82 3.04 24.49
CA GLU A 662 -28.94 3.50 23.66
C GLU A 662 -28.76 3.14 22.17
N HIS A 663 -27.52 2.89 21.72
CA HIS A 663 -27.16 2.70 20.30
C HIS A 663 -26.20 1.54 19.99
N LEU A 664 -25.73 0.82 21.01
CA LEU A 664 -24.83 -0.34 20.91
C LEU A 664 -25.35 -1.50 21.75
N THR A 665 -25.02 -2.73 21.35
CA THR A 665 -25.22 -3.90 22.23
C THR A 665 -24.34 -3.80 23.48
N ASP A 666 -24.73 -4.45 24.58
CA ASP A 666 -23.93 -4.51 25.83
C ASP A 666 -22.47 -4.92 25.58
N MET A 667 -22.26 -5.86 24.66
CA MET A 667 -20.93 -6.33 24.26
C MET A 667 -20.14 -5.24 23.51
N GLN A 668 -20.76 -4.50 22.58
CA GLN A 668 -20.09 -3.40 21.88
C GLN A 668 -19.80 -2.22 22.81
N ALA A 669 -20.75 -1.84 23.67
CA ALA A 669 -20.58 -0.76 24.64
C ALA A 669 -19.44 -1.07 25.64
N ARG A 670 -19.38 -2.31 26.16
CA ARG A 670 -18.26 -2.78 27.01
C ARG A 670 -16.93 -2.82 26.25
N GLN A 671 -16.92 -3.08 24.95
CA GLN A 671 -15.68 -3.05 24.18
C GLN A 671 -15.19 -1.63 23.88
N ALA A 672 -16.10 -0.68 23.66
CA ALA A 672 -15.75 0.70 23.38
C ALA A 672 -15.26 1.47 24.63
N ILE A 673 -15.89 1.26 25.79
CA ILE A 673 -15.72 2.14 26.98
C ILE A 673 -14.27 2.27 27.48
N GLY A 674 -13.43 1.23 27.35
CA GLY A 674 -12.02 1.28 27.75
C GLY A 674 -11.14 2.18 26.89
N PHE A 675 -11.53 2.42 25.62
CA PHE A 675 -10.78 3.27 24.68
C PHE A 675 -11.26 4.73 24.69
N LEU A 676 -12.37 5.02 25.36
CA LEU A 676 -12.95 6.36 25.49
C LEU A 676 -12.56 6.96 26.84
N ARG A 677 -11.77 8.03 26.83
CA ARG A 677 -11.33 8.77 28.01
C ARG A 677 -12.33 9.89 28.32
N VAL A 678 -12.66 10.07 29.60
CA VAL A 678 -13.52 11.15 30.10
C VAL A 678 -12.68 12.07 30.98
N TYR A 679 -12.10 13.10 30.37
CA TYR A 679 -11.26 14.07 31.08
C TYR A 679 -12.09 15.01 31.97
N GLY A 680 -11.53 15.39 33.12
CA GLY A 680 -12.21 16.22 34.11
C GLY A 680 -13.27 15.49 34.93
N SER A 681 -13.34 14.16 34.88
CA SER A 681 -14.27 13.37 35.70
C SER A 681 -13.84 13.28 37.17
N ASP A 682 -14.82 13.23 38.08
CA ASP A 682 -14.61 12.98 39.51
C ASP A 682 -13.81 11.69 39.78
N LYS A 683 -14.01 10.66 38.94
CA LYS A 683 -13.23 9.42 39.00
C LYS A 683 -12.06 9.49 38.03
N THR A 684 -10.88 9.86 38.53
CA THR A 684 -9.70 10.10 37.67
C THR A 684 -9.22 8.89 36.86
N LEU A 685 -9.60 7.66 37.24
CA LEU A 685 -9.37 6.46 36.42
C LEU A 685 -10.08 6.54 35.05
N ASP A 686 -11.16 7.31 34.91
CA ASP A 686 -11.90 7.50 33.66
C ASP A 686 -11.10 8.27 32.59
N ALA A 687 -10.04 8.99 33.00
CA ALA A 687 -9.08 9.64 32.11
C ALA A 687 -8.06 8.65 31.49
N THR A 688 -7.96 7.43 32.03
CA THR A 688 -6.91 6.45 31.67
C THR A 688 -7.41 5.41 30.65
N THR A 689 -6.51 4.56 30.14
CA THR A 689 -6.87 3.39 29.31
C THR A 689 -7.25 2.15 30.13
N ILE A 690 -7.31 2.24 31.46
CA ILE A 690 -7.75 1.16 32.35
C ILE A 690 -9.25 0.93 32.12
N HIS A 691 -9.66 -0.33 31.92
CA HIS A 691 -11.05 -0.69 31.73
C HIS A 691 -11.84 -0.65 33.06
N PRO A 692 -13.11 -0.23 33.10
CA PRO A 692 -13.92 -0.18 34.33
C PRO A 692 -13.96 -1.49 35.14
N ASP A 693 -13.95 -2.66 34.47
CA ASP A 693 -13.87 -3.97 35.14
C ASP A 693 -12.61 -4.13 36.02
N ASP A 694 -11.50 -3.48 35.63
CA ASP A 694 -10.20 -3.57 36.29
C ASP A 694 -9.97 -2.44 37.33
N TYR A 695 -10.96 -1.57 37.58
CA TYR A 695 -10.82 -0.46 38.54
C TYR A 695 -10.46 -0.95 39.96
N ARG A 696 -11.06 -2.05 40.43
CA ARG A 696 -10.71 -2.66 41.73
C ARG A 696 -9.27 -3.18 41.79
N LEU A 697 -8.67 -3.53 40.65
CA LEU A 697 -7.26 -3.90 40.56
C LEU A 697 -6.38 -2.66 40.58
N ALA A 698 -6.78 -1.59 39.89
CA ALA A 698 -6.07 -0.31 39.89
C ALA A 698 -6.06 0.34 41.29
N GLU A 699 -7.23 0.43 41.95
CA GLU A 699 -7.40 0.91 43.32
C GLU A 699 -6.48 0.17 44.30
N ARG A 700 -6.49 -1.17 44.27
CA ARG A 700 -5.62 -2.03 45.09
C ARG A 700 -4.13 -1.89 44.76
N LEU A 701 -3.77 -1.61 43.51
CA LEU A 701 -2.38 -1.33 43.12
C LEU A 701 -1.90 0.03 43.66
N MET A 702 -2.74 1.07 43.58
CA MET A 702 -2.43 2.39 44.15
C MET A 702 -2.21 2.29 45.66
N GLU A 703 -3.11 1.63 46.40
CA GLU A 703 -2.96 1.35 47.83
C GLU A 703 -1.66 0.60 48.15
N HIS A 704 -1.39 -0.51 47.46
CA HIS A 704 -0.28 -1.40 47.81
C HIS A 704 1.10 -0.85 47.44
N ALA A 705 1.21 -0.11 46.33
CA ALA A 705 2.45 0.50 45.89
C ALA A 705 2.60 1.97 46.33
N SER A 706 1.60 2.53 47.04
CA SER A 706 1.54 3.96 47.41
C SER A 706 1.71 4.91 46.23
N LEU A 707 1.14 4.55 45.08
CA LEU A 707 1.10 5.43 43.90
C LEU A 707 0.09 6.57 44.12
N PRO A 708 0.37 7.78 43.62
CA PRO A 708 -0.63 8.83 43.54
C PRO A 708 -1.79 8.41 42.62
N ALA A 709 -2.98 8.95 42.86
CA ALA A 709 -4.07 8.84 41.90
C ALA A 709 -3.67 9.58 40.59
N PRO A 710 -4.02 9.06 39.40
CA PRO A 710 -3.70 9.74 38.16
C PRO A 710 -4.43 11.09 38.08
N PRO A 711 -3.86 12.12 37.42
CA PRO A 711 -4.56 13.37 37.12
C PRO A 711 -5.83 13.15 36.28
N ALA A 712 -6.84 13.99 36.47
CA ALA A 712 -8.14 13.88 35.79
C ALA A 712 -8.11 14.30 34.31
N ALA A 713 -7.08 15.01 33.86
CA ALA A 713 -6.88 15.47 32.48
C ALA A 713 -5.37 15.71 32.23
N PRO A 714 -4.89 15.65 30.98
CA PRO A 714 -3.52 16.03 30.65
C PRO A 714 -3.28 17.54 30.86
N GLU A 715 -2.02 17.90 31.08
CA GLU A 715 -1.62 19.30 31.29
C GLU A 715 -1.99 20.18 30.09
N GLY A 716 -2.52 21.39 30.36
CA GLY A 716 -3.02 22.30 29.34
C GLY A 716 -4.35 21.93 28.70
N TRP A 717 -5.00 20.81 29.07
CA TRP A 717 -6.33 20.47 28.55
C TRP A 717 -7.41 21.43 29.06
N VAL A 718 -8.23 21.92 28.13
CA VAL A 718 -9.39 22.78 28.39
C VAL A 718 -10.59 22.20 27.65
N LYS A 719 -11.73 22.09 28.33
CA LYS A 719 -12.97 21.58 27.73
C LYS A 719 -13.42 22.49 26.57
N PRO A 720 -13.74 21.95 25.38
CA PRO A 720 -14.08 22.78 24.21
C PRO A 720 -15.34 23.64 24.40
N ASN A 721 -15.34 24.84 23.82
CA ASN A 721 -16.54 25.68 23.77
C ASN A 721 -17.48 25.19 22.65
N TYR A 722 -18.49 24.41 23.03
CA TYR A 722 -19.45 23.82 22.11
C TYR A 722 -20.36 24.83 21.39
N GLN A 723 -20.55 26.04 21.93
CA GLN A 723 -21.36 27.08 21.26
C GLN A 723 -20.62 27.59 20.01
N ALA A 724 -19.36 28.00 20.17
CA ALA A 724 -18.51 28.42 19.06
C ALA A 724 -18.30 27.30 18.00
N ILE A 725 -18.21 26.05 18.45
CA ILE A 725 -18.12 24.88 17.54
C ILE A 725 -19.44 24.67 16.78
N ALA A 726 -20.60 24.91 17.39
CA ALA A 726 -21.90 24.80 16.71
C ALA A 726 -22.08 25.89 15.65
N GLU A 727 -21.67 27.13 15.93
CA GLU A 727 -21.67 28.24 14.98
C GLU A 727 -20.73 27.97 13.79
N ALA A 728 -19.49 27.58 14.06
CA ALA A 728 -18.53 27.19 13.02
C ALA A 728 -19.00 25.97 12.20
N SER A 729 -19.68 25.01 12.85
CA SER A 729 -20.30 23.86 12.19
C SER A 729 -21.39 24.28 11.20
N ALA A 730 -22.30 25.18 11.60
CA ALA A 730 -23.38 25.64 10.73
C ALA A 730 -22.85 26.41 9.50
N ALA A 731 -21.87 27.29 9.71
CA ALA A 731 -21.20 28.00 8.61
C ALA A 731 -20.43 27.05 7.68
N ALA A 732 -19.79 26.01 8.23
CA ALA A 732 -19.11 24.99 7.46
C ALA A 732 -20.07 24.12 6.62
N ASP A 733 -21.26 23.79 7.15
CA ASP A 733 -22.28 23.04 6.39
C ASP A 733 -22.77 23.84 5.17
N GLU A 734 -23.04 25.14 5.32
CA GLU A 734 -23.44 26.01 4.20
C GLU A 734 -22.31 26.16 3.16
N ALA A 735 -21.07 26.35 3.61
CA ALA A 735 -19.91 26.46 2.74
C ALA A 735 -19.61 25.14 2.00
N PHE A 736 -19.76 24.00 2.67
CA PHE A 736 -19.54 22.67 2.08
C PHE A 736 -20.64 22.31 1.08
N ALA A 737 -21.89 22.67 1.34
CA ALA A 737 -23.00 22.52 0.39
C ALA A 737 -22.77 23.34 -0.89
N LYS A 738 -22.32 24.60 -0.76
CA LYS A 738 -21.93 25.45 -1.90
C LYS A 738 -20.77 24.81 -2.70
N GLN A 739 -19.72 24.37 -2.01
CA GLN A 739 -18.57 23.72 -2.64
C GLN A 739 -18.96 22.42 -3.39
N GLN A 740 -19.92 21.64 -2.89
CA GLN A 740 -20.45 20.48 -3.61
C GLN A 740 -21.32 20.87 -4.82
N ALA A 741 -22.16 21.90 -4.70
CA ALA A 741 -23.01 22.37 -5.80
C ALA A 741 -22.17 22.91 -6.98
N GLU A 742 -21.12 23.68 -6.71
CA GLU A 742 -20.16 24.16 -7.72
C GLU A 742 -19.45 22.98 -8.42
N PHE A 743 -19.04 21.97 -7.65
CA PHE A 743 -18.37 20.79 -8.21
C PHE A 743 -19.32 19.91 -9.04
N GLY A 744 -20.58 19.77 -8.61
CA GLY A 744 -21.62 19.06 -9.35
C GLY A 744 -21.95 19.73 -10.67
N ALA A 745 -22.16 21.06 -10.67
CA ALA A 745 -22.41 21.84 -11.88
C ALA A 745 -21.26 21.76 -12.91
N SER A 746 -20.03 21.49 -12.48
CA SER A 746 -18.87 21.30 -13.36
C SER A 746 -18.83 19.97 -14.12
N LEU A 747 -19.79 19.05 -13.88
CA LEU A 747 -19.92 17.79 -14.60
C LEU A 747 -20.88 17.87 -15.80
N ASP A 748 -21.87 18.76 -15.75
CA ASP A 748 -22.87 18.97 -16.82
C ASP A 748 -22.53 20.16 -17.74
N ALA A 749 -21.43 20.88 -17.47
CA ALA A 749 -20.95 22.00 -18.26
C ALA A 749 -19.65 21.66 -19.03
N GLU A 750 -19.53 22.16 -20.27
CA GLU A 750 -18.30 22.04 -21.07
C GLU A 750 -17.06 22.55 -20.28
N PRO A 751 -15.95 21.79 -20.23
CA PRO A 751 -14.91 22.01 -19.22
C PRO A 751 -13.96 23.17 -19.56
N GLU A 752 -14.25 24.35 -19.01
CA GLU A 752 -13.26 25.44 -18.87
C GLU A 752 -12.05 24.98 -18.00
N PRO A 753 -10.81 25.44 -18.30
CA PRO A 753 -9.61 24.68 -17.96
C PRO A 753 -9.07 24.93 -16.54
N PHE A 754 -9.61 24.21 -15.54
CA PHE A 754 -8.99 24.08 -14.23
C PHE A 754 -7.68 23.27 -14.29
N GLY A 755 -6.55 23.97 -14.41
CA GLY A 755 -5.24 23.36 -14.58
C GLY A 755 -4.57 22.89 -13.28
N MET A 756 -4.48 21.57 -13.08
CA MET A 756 -3.51 20.95 -12.17
C MET A 756 -3.10 19.53 -12.62
N GLU A 757 -2.10 18.95 -11.95
CA GLU A 757 -1.50 17.62 -12.18
C GLU A 757 -0.79 17.40 -13.53
N ALA A 758 0.47 17.85 -13.59
CA ALA A 758 1.49 17.34 -14.52
C ALA A 758 2.60 16.62 -13.73
N ASN A 759 2.98 15.42 -14.17
CA ASN A 759 4.05 14.61 -13.57
C ASN A 759 5.42 15.00 -14.17
N PRO A 760 6.56 14.88 -13.47
CA PRO A 760 7.83 15.37 -13.97
C PRO A 760 8.53 14.36 -14.88
N ASP A 761 8.49 14.61 -16.19
CA ASP A 761 9.39 14.01 -17.18
C ASP A 761 9.62 15.01 -18.33
N SER A 762 10.75 14.87 -19.03
CA SER A 762 11.41 15.83 -19.92
C SER A 762 12.08 17.05 -19.25
N GLY A 763 13.20 17.46 -19.85
CA GLY A 763 14.00 18.64 -19.51
C GLY A 763 14.71 19.19 -20.75
N GLU A 764 15.78 19.97 -20.54
CA GLU A 764 16.59 20.71 -21.54
C GLU A 764 15.98 22.03 -22.07
N HIS A 765 16.82 22.84 -22.72
CA HIS A 765 16.72 24.31 -22.82
C HIS A 765 16.90 24.86 -24.26
N SER A 766 16.29 26.02 -24.54
CA SER A 766 16.80 27.15 -25.35
C SER A 766 15.81 28.34 -25.21
N GLU A 767 16.23 29.58 -24.88
CA GLU A 767 16.78 30.64 -25.76
C GLU A 767 15.81 31.08 -26.89
N GLU A 768 15.64 32.35 -27.27
CA GLU A 768 15.95 33.68 -26.69
C GLU A 768 15.14 34.75 -27.48
N ALA A 769 14.77 35.90 -26.89
CA ALA A 769 14.50 37.16 -27.63
C ALA A 769 14.17 38.35 -26.68
N ASN A 770 14.74 39.53 -26.96
CA ASN A 770 14.43 40.81 -26.30
C ASN A 770 13.23 41.52 -26.95
N THR A 771 12.56 42.43 -26.22
CA THR A 771 12.47 43.87 -26.58
C THR A 771 11.95 44.76 -25.43
N SER A 772 12.65 45.88 -25.24
CA SER A 772 12.22 47.26 -24.85
C SER A 772 10.73 47.66 -24.99
N ALA A 773 10.21 48.74 -24.39
CA ALA A 773 10.62 49.68 -23.31
C ALA A 773 9.47 50.73 -23.13
N SER A 774 9.72 51.90 -22.51
CA SER A 774 8.83 53.09 -22.33
C SER A 774 7.59 52.87 -21.41
N GLU A 775 7.27 53.72 -20.42
CA GLU A 775 6.90 55.17 -20.46
C GLU A 775 5.54 55.40 -21.16
N GLU A 776 4.64 56.30 -20.76
CA GLU A 776 4.31 57.01 -19.50
C GLU A 776 2.93 57.71 -19.70
N THR A 777 2.45 58.56 -18.77
CA THR A 777 1.26 59.45 -18.87
C THR A 777 -0.15 58.79 -18.96
N SER A 778 -1.29 59.26 -18.41
CA SER A 778 -1.75 60.39 -17.56
C SER A 778 -2.75 61.39 -18.20
N SER A 779 -4.03 61.28 -17.84
CA SER A 779 -5.09 62.32 -17.77
C SER A 779 -6.39 61.63 -17.28
N GLU A 780 -7.25 62.13 -16.36
CA GLU A 780 -7.81 63.45 -16.00
C GLU A 780 -9.19 63.78 -16.64
N GLY A 781 -10.08 64.39 -15.84
CA GLY A 781 -11.53 64.61 -16.10
C GLY A 781 -12.40 63.90 -15.05
N ASP A 782 -12.96 64.50 -13.98
CA ASP A 782 -13.69 65.78 -13.78
C ASP A 782 -15.18 65.71 -14.24
N SER A 783 -16.23 66.13 -13.49
CA SER A 783 -16.46 66.39 -12.05
C SER A 783 -17.99 66.55 -11.77
N THR A 784 -18.39 67.29 -10.71
CA THR A 784 -19.77 67.69 -10.29
C THR A 784 -20.62 66.59 -9.61
N THR A 785 -21.46 66.81 -8.56
CA THR A 785 -21.85 67.95 -7.68
C THR A 785 -22.67 67.38 -6.47
N ALA A 786 -23.00 68.02 -5.32
CA ALA A 786 -22.69 69.31 -4.66
C ALA A 786 -23.12 69.28 -3.16
N ALA A 787 -22.63 70.22 -2.33
CA ALA A 787 -23.35 70.95 -1.24
C ALA A 787 -23.98 70.21 -0.01
N VAL A 788 -24.11 70.76 1.22
CA VAL A 788 -23.57 71.95 1.95
C VAL A 788 -23.90 71.81 3.47
N SER A 789 -23.35 72.67 4.35
CA SER A 789 -23.74 72.93 5.78
C SER A 789 -23.45 71.83 6.84
N GLU A 790 -23.53 72.09 8.14
CA GLU A 790 -22.91 73.08 9.07
C GLU A 790 -23.27 72.64 10.53
N ALA A 791 -22.70 73.27 11.57
CA ALA A 791 -22.92 72.95 13.01
C ALA A 791 -23.91 73.96 13.67
N PRO A 792 -24.15 74.05 15.02
CA PRO A 792 -23.59 73.34 16.20
C PRO A 792 -24.63 73.01 17.32
N SER A 793 -24.17 72.92 18.58
CA SER A 793 -24.92 72.99 19.88
C SER A 793 -25.73 71.73 20.32
N GLU A 794 -26.11 71.50 21.60
CA GLU A 794 -25.75 72.10 22.91
C GLU A 794 -25.98 71.13 24.12
N THR A 795 -25.84 71.62 25.36
CA THR A 795 -25.86 70.90 26.67
C THR A 795 -27.23 70.77 27.35
N ALA A 796 -27.40 69.80 28.28
CA ALA A 796 -28.21 69.86 29.55
C ALA A 796 -28.70 68.45 30.02
N ASP A 797 -28.87 68.09 31.31
CA ASP A 797 -28.27 68.56 32.60
C ASP A 797 -28.65 67.60 33.77
N SER A 798 -28.10 67.83 34.99
CA SER A 798 -28.51 67.32 36.33
C SER A 798 -28.24 65.83 36.68
N ASN A 799 -28.01 65.38 37.93
CA ASN A 799 -27.64 65.95 39.26
C ASN A 799 -27.20 64.76 40.18
N GLY A 800 -26.37 64.85 41.23
CA GLY A 800 -25.52 65.94 41.77
C GLY A 800 -25.02 65.66 43.21
N ALA A 801 -23.98 66.41 43.65
CA ALA A 801 -23.56 66.74 45.04
C ALA A 801 -22.78 65.76 45.97
N SER A 802 -21.77 66.34 46.65
CA SER A 802 -21.20 66.07 48.01
C SER A 802 -20.32 64.84 48.31
N ASP A 803 -19.41 64.87 49.30
CA ASP A 803 -18.38 65.91 49.64
C ASP A 803 -17.32 65.38 50.66
N GLU A 804 -16.26 66.16 50.87
CA GLU A 804 -15.34 66.27 52.03
C GLU A 804 -14.75 65.04 52.81
N ALA A 805 -13.40 65.01 52.79
CA ALA A 805 -12.48 65.07 53.95
C ALA A 805 -12.12 63.84 54.84
N GLN A 806 -10.79 63.74 55.09
CA GLN A 806 -10.05 63.35 56.32
C GLN A 806 -10.26 61.94 56.95
N GLU A 807 -9.37 61.35 57.76
CA GLU A 807 -7.93 61.41 58.14
C GLU A 807 -7.83 60.59 59.46
N LEU A 808 -6.60 60.29 59.96
CA LEU A 808 -6.26 59.71 61.28
C LEU A 808 -6.31 58.16 61.46
N ASP A 809 -5.13 57.62 61.82
CA ASP A 809 -4.78 56.84 63.02
C ASP A 809 -5.64 55.65 63.53
N ALA A 810 -5.09 54.62 64.20
CA ALA A 810 -3.71 54.11 64.35
C ALA A 810 -3.72 52.81 65.20
N ALA A 811 -2.55 52.16 65.35
CA ALA A 811 -2.16 51.27 66.47
C ALA A 811 -2.84 49.88 66.60
N ASP A 812 -2.24 48.88 67.28
CA ASP A 812 -0.82 48.51 67.51
C ASP A 812 -0.77 47.08 68.14
N ALA A 813 0.41 46.44 68.15
CA ALA A 813 0.85 45.38 69.08
C ALA A 813 0.14 43.99 69.04
N SER A 814 0.75 42.85 69.46
CA SER A 814 2.16 42.40 69.66
C SER A 814 2.14 40.88 70.00
N THR A 815 3.19 40.11 70.35
CA THR A 815 4.65 40.31 70.54
C THR A 815 5.38 38.94 70.34
N VAL A 816 6.70 38.95 70.08
CA VAL A 816 7.70 37.85 70.38
C VAL A 816 7.56 36.50 69.64
N GLY A 817 8.61 35.88 69.07
CA GLY A 817 9.97 36.33 68.75
C GLY A 817 11.12 35.41 69.22
N SER A 818 12.17 35.23 68.39
CA SER A 818 13.57 34.91 68.77
C SER A 818 14.49 34.93 67.53
N ALA A 819 15.77 35.24 67.73
CA ALA A 819 16.85 35.33 66.73
C ALA A 819 17.99 34.31 67.12
N PRO A 820 19.27 34.34 66.65
CA PRO A 820 19.95 35.26 65.72
C PRO A 820 21.02 34.68 64.74
N THR A 821 21.48 35.52 63.78
CA THR A 821 22.84 35.59 63.14
C THR A 821 23.45 34.36 62.43
N GLU A 822 24.42 34.41 61.50
CA GLU A 822 25.34 35.45 60.92
C GLU A 822 25.16 35.46 59.35
N ALA A 823 25.42 36.48 58.51
CA ALA A 823 26.50 37.50 58.37
C ALA A 823 27.85 36.89 57.86
N VAL A 824 28.68 37.44 56.95
CA VAL A 824 29.07 38.83 56.56
C VAL A 824 29.71 38.89 55.12
N ASP A 825 29.42 39.94 54.32
CA ASP A 825 30.16 40.62 53.18
C ASP A 825 30.85 39.84 52.00
N THR A 826 31.41 40.42 50.90
CA THR A 826 31.67 41.84 50.48
C THR A 826 31.71 42.08 48.93
N GLU A 827 31.15 43.23 48.50
CA GLU A 827 31.58 44.21 47.45
C GLU A 827 32.07 43.93 45.99
N SER A 828 31.87 44.99 45.16
CA SER A 828 32.64 45.41 43.95
C SER A 828 32.31 44.78 42.58
N ALA A 829 32.10 45.52 41.48
CA ALA A 829 31.83 46.96 41.27
C ALA A 829 31.18 47.19 39.87
N ALA A 830 30.55 48.35 39.65
CA ALA A 830 30.00 48.77 38.36
C ALA A 830 30.94 49.72 37.59
N PRO A 831 30.68 49.92 36.29
CA PRO A 831 30.62 51.29 35.79
C PRO A 831 29.33 51.60 35.01
N ALA A 832 28.95 52.88 34.99
CA ALA A 832 28.00 53.44 34.03
C ALA A 832 28.61 53.47 32.61
N GLY A 833 27.84 53.60 31.51
CA GLY A 833 26.39 53.74 31.38
C GLY A 833 26.05 54.70 30.25
N SER A 834 25.02 54.38 29.46
CA SER A 834 24.57 55.20 28.32
C SER A 834 23.08 54.97 28.08
N ASN A 835 22.30 56.04 28.13
CA ASN A 835 20.88 56.00 27.76
C ASN A 835 20.75 55.87 26.24
N ASP A 836 19.88 54.98 25.77
CA ASP A 836 19.33 55.03 24.42
C ASP A 836 17.87 54.53 24.46
N GLU A 837 16.92 55.45 24.35
CA GLU A 837 15.48 55.16 24.47
C GLU A 837 14.92 54.57 23.17
N SER A 838 15.20 53.28 22.93
CA SER A 838 14.60 52.54 21.82
C SER A 838 13.31 51.81 22.23
N ASN A 839 12.19 52.28 21.68
CA ASN A 839 10.84 51.80 21.95
C ASN A 839 10.69 50.28 21.69
N THR A 840 10.73 49.48 22.75
CA THR A 840 10.70 48.01 22.68
C THR A 840 9.30 47.49 22.99
N ALA A 841 8.60 47.00 21.96
CA ALA A 841 7.31 46.32 22.12
C ALA A 841 7.43 45.09 23.05
N PRO A 842 6.37 44.72 23.81
CA PRO A 842 6.47 43.71 24.85
C PRO A 842 6.90 42.35 24.29
N ALA A 843 8.11 41.93 24.66
CA ALA A 843 8.65 40.65 24.25
C ALA A 843 7.87 39.51 24.92
N GLY A 844 7.07 38.78 24.12
CA GLY A 844 6.49 37.51 24.54
C GLY A 844 7.56 36.51 25.01
N PRO A 845 7.18 35.45 25.74
CA PRO A 845 8.11 34.55 26.42
C PRO A 845 9.21 34.01 25.50
N ALA A 846 10.42 33.89 26.04
CA ALA A 846 11.56 33.34 25.32
C ALA A 846 11.37 31.84 25.12
N VAL A 847 10.97 31.44 23.91
CA VAL A 847 10.86 30.03 23.52
C VAL A 847 12.26 29.43 23.49
N ALA A 848 12.61 28.67 24.53
CA ALA A 848 13.85 27.90 24.57
C ALA A 848 13.81 26.81 23.47
N MET A 849 14.96 26.52 22.87
CA MET A 849 15.03 25.49 21.84
C MET A 849 14.71 24.11 22.45
N PRO A 850 13.74 23.35 21.91
CA PRO A 850 13.43 22.02 22.41
C PRO A 850 14.61 21.05 22.29
N PRO A 851 14.75 20.08 23.22
CA PRO A 851 15.80 19.07 23.14
C PRO A 851 15.54 18.11 21.98
N ILE A 852 16.55 17.93 21.12
CA ILE A 852 16.49 16.95 20.03
C ILE A 852 16.99 15.60 20.53
N GLU A 853 16.11 14.61 20.44
CA GLU A 853 16.44 13.20 20.65
C GLU A 853 16.82 12.56 19.31
N SER A 854 17.93 11.82 19.28
CA SER A 854 18.38 11.03 18.12
C SER A 854 18.07 9.53 18.25
N SER A 855 17.72 9.08 19.46
CA SER A 855 17.32 7.72 19.78
C SER A 855 15.86 7.65 20.24
N PRO A 856 15.22 6.47 20.25
CA PRO A 856 14.00 6.24 21.02
C PRO A 856 14.22 6.55 22.51
N ARG A 857 13.15 6.91 23.24
CA ARG A 857 13.17 6.90 24.71
C ARG A 857 13.29 5.48 25.24
N VAL A 858 13.68 5.35 26.51
CA VAL A 858 13.64 4.08 27.26
C VAL A 858 12.50 4.17 28.27
N ARG A 859 11.64 3.15 28.39
CA ARG A 859 10.60 3.13 29.42
C ARG A 859 11.25 2.99 30.79
N GLU A 860 10.82 3.81 31.74
CA GLU A 860 11.24 3.65 33.12
C GLU A 860 10.73 2.32 33.68
N THR A 861 11.60 1.61 34.41
CA THR A 861 11.23 0.34 35.02
C THR A 861 10.40 0.61 36.28
N LEU A 862 9.09 0.36 36.18
CA LEU A 862 8.16 0.37 37.31
C LEU A 862 8.79 -0.29 38.55
N ALA A 863 8.85 0.42 39.68
CA ALA A 863 9.49 -0.03 40.93
C ALA A 863 8.71 -1.16 41.67
N ILE A 864 7.84 -1.88 40.96
CA ILE A 864 6.85 -2.82 41.48
C ILE A 864 7.18 -4.23 40.98
N ASP A 865 7.27 -5.20 41.89
CA ASP A 865 7.44 -6.63 41.56
C ASP A 865 6.10 -7.24 41.05
N ILE A 866 5.77 -6.90 39.79
CA ILE A 866 4.58 -7.36 39.08
C ILE A 866 4.51 -8.89 39.01
N GLU A 867 5.65 -9.58 38.90
CA GLU A 867 5.73 -11.05 38.87
C GLU A 867 5.27 -11.68 40.19
N ARG A 868 5.68 -11.12 41.33
CA ARG A 868 5.24 -11.57 42.65
C ARG A 868 3.81 -11.17 42.97
N LEU A 869 3.39 -9.95 42.62
CA LEU A 869 2.03 -9.48 42.85
C LEU A 869 1.01 -10.28 42.04
N ALA A 870 1.23 -10.47 40.73
CA ALA A 870 0.34 -11.25 39.87
C ALA A 870 0.12 -12.69 40.40
N ARG A 871 1.21 -13.36 40.82
CA ARG A 871 1.16 -14.69 41.44
C ARG A 871 0.40 -14.70 42.77
N SER A 872 0.61 -13.69 43.63
CA SER A 872 0.01 -13.66 44.97
C SER A 872 -1.47 -13.22 44.97
N TRP A 873 -1.90 -12.43 43.97
CA TRP A 873 -3.28 -11.97 43.84
C TRP A 873 -4.10 -12.80 42.84
N GLN A 874 -3.49 -13.79 42.18
CA GLN A 874 -4.08 -14.64 41.14
C GLN A 874 -4.61 -13.83 39.92
N VAL A 875 -3.87 -12.79 39.54
CA VAL A 875 -4.17 -11.89 38.43
C VAL A 875 -3.22 -12.17 37.26
N GLY A 876 -3.69 -11.94 36.03
CA GLY A 876 -2.85 -11.98 34.83
C GLY A 876 -1.64 -11.04 34.93
N ARG A 877 -0.47 -11.50 34.47
CA ARG A 877 0.79 -10.73 34.51
C ARG A 877 0.76 -9.58 33.52
N GLU A 878 0.24 -9.82 32.32
CA GLU A 878 0.19 -8.81 31.26
C GLU A 878 -0.89 -7.76 31.58
N LYS A 879 -2.06 -8.20 32.08
CA LYS A 879 -3.09 -7.32 32.64
C LYS A 879 -2.53 -6.46 33.78
N MET A 880 -1.85 -7.06 34.78
CA MET A 880 -1.28 -6.30 35.89
C MET A 880 -0.19 -5.32 35.43
N ARG A 881 0.66 -5.70 34.47
CA ARG A 881 1.66 -4.79 33.88
C ARG A 881 1.00 -3.60 33.20
N ARG A 882 -0.04 -3.83 32.39
CA ARG A 882 -0.78 -2.76 31.69
C ARG A 882 -1.45 -1.79 32.66
N VAL A 883 -2.10 -2.28 33.71
CA VAL A 883 -2.74 -1.43 34.73
C VAL A 883 -1.71 -0.65 35.53
N ALA A 884 -0.61 -1.27 35.97
CA ALA A 884 0.46 -0.57 36.69
C ALA A 884 1.15 0.51 35.82
N HIS A 885 1.33 0.25 34.52
CA HIS A 885 1.85 1.20 33.54
C HIS A 885 0.91 2.40 33.35
N SER A 886 -0.39 2.16 33.15
CA SER A 886 -1.41 3.21 32.99
C SER A 886 -1.73 3.98 34.27
N LEU A 887 -1.31 3.49 35.45
CA LEU A 887 -1.33 4.26 36.71
C LEU A 887 -0.10 5.17 36.85
N HIS A 888 1.08 4.69 36.48
CA HIS A 888 2.32 5.45 36.55
C HIS A 888 2.35 6.58 35.50
N SER A 889 1.90 6.28 34.28
CA SER A 889 1.95 7.17 33.12
C SER A 889 0.61 7.16 32.37
N PRO A 890 -0.49 7.74 32.91
CA PRO A 890 -1.84 7.61 32.36
C PRO A 890 -2.01 8.19 30.95
N PHE A 891 -1.15 9.14 30.56
CA PHE A 891 -1.19 9.82 29.27
C PHE A 891 0.05 9.53 28.41
N GLU A 892 0.79 8.45 28.70
CA GLU A 892 1.97 8.06 27.93
C GLU A 892 1.63 7.79 26.46
N ASP A 893 2.51 8.25 25.58
CA ASP A 893 2.38 8.07 24.14
C ASP A 893 3.36 6.98 23.67
N ASP A 894 2.84 5.80 23.35
CA ASP A 894 3.63 4.65 22.86
C ASP A 894 4.58 5.02 21.71
N ARG A 895 4.26 6.05 20.92
CA ARG A 895 5.04 6.52 19.77
C ARG A 895 6.38 7.16 20.18
N GLU A 896 6.55 7.60 21.44
CA GLU A 896 7.81 8.17 21.93
C GLU A 896 8.94 7.13 22.06
N TYR A 897 8.59 5.85 22.08
CA TYR A 897 9.50 4.71 22.07
C TYR A 897 9.83 4.22 20.65
N THR A 898 9.37 4.93 19.63
CA THR A 898 9.79 4.78 18.23
C THR A 898 10.94 5.75 17.93
N PHE A 899 11.73 5.45 16.90
CA PHE A 899 12.75 6.40 16.41
C PHE A 899 12.09 7.74 16.02
N PRO A 900 12.66 8.88 16.44
CA PRO A 900 12.14 10.19 16.09
C PRO A 900 12.33 10.51 14.60
N VAL A 901 11.55 11.46 14.10
CA VAL A 901 11.80 12.07 12.79
C VAL A 901 13.15 12.79 12.87
N PRO A 902 14.13 12.52 11.99
CA PRO A 902 15.40 13.23 12.03
C PRO A 902 15.19 14.72 11.74
N LEU A 903 15.58 15.54 12.71
CA LEU A 903 15.72 16.98 12.65
C LEU A 903 17.21 17.30 12.49
N VAL A 904 17.58 18.05 11.47
CA VAL A 904 19.00 18.38 11.20
C VAL A 904 19.19 19.88 11.06
N SER A 905 20.28 20.40 11.61
CA SER A 905 20.64 21.83 11.58
C SER A 905 21.30 22.25 10.26
N LYS A 906 21.81 21.29 9.48
CA LYS A 906 22.50 21.49 8.21
C LYS A 906 22.08 20.38 7.25
N PHE A 907 22.08 20.65 5.94
CA PHE A 907 21.85 19.61 4.94
C PHE A 907 22.99 18.59 4.91
N PRO A 908 22.70 17.29 4.74
CA PRO A 908 23.71 16.25 4.70
C PRO A 908 24.57 16.38 3.44
N LYS A 909 25.89 16.59 3.62
CA LYS A 909 26.89 16.51 2.56
C LYS A 909 27.70 15.23 2.70
N LEU A 910 28.29 14.79 1.58
CA LEU A 910 29.12 13.58 1.54
C LEU A 910 30.28 13.64 2.56
N ASP A 911 30.87 14.83 2.73
CA ASP A 911 32.01 15.09 3.63
C ASP A 911 31.61 15.19 5.12
N THR A 912 30.31 15.37 5.42
CA THR A 912 29.80 15.55 6.79
C THR A 912 29.09 14.31 7.34
N LEU A 913 28.56 13.47 6.45
CA LEU A 913 27.86 12.23 6.79
C LEU A 913 28.80 11.18 7.39
N LYS A 914 28.28 10.38 8.33
CA LYS A 914 28.97 9.27 8.98
C LYS A 914 28.12 8.00 8.95
N PRO A 915 28.73 6.80 8.90
CA PRO A 915 28.01 5.56 9.13
C PRO A 915 27.31 5.56 10.49
N GLY A 916 26.01 5.25 10.50
CA GLY A 916 25.12 5.35 11.66
C GLY A 916 24.19 6.56 11.65
N ASP A 917 24.49 7.63 10.90
CA ASP A 917 23.65 8.83 10.86
C ASP A 917 22.22 8.52 10.37
N MET A 918 21.23 9.14 11.02
CA MET A 918 19.81 9.05 10.67
C MET A 918 19.38 10.29 9.89
N VAL A 919 18.81 10.11 8.70
CA VAL A 919 18.43 11.20 7.79
C VAL A 919 17.05 10.95 7.17
N GLN A 920 16.37 12.03 6.76
CA GLN A 920 15.22 11.90 5.86
C GLN A 920 15.69 11.68 4.42
N ALA A 921 14.97 10.81 3.70
CA ALA A 921 15.30 10.44 2.33
C ALA A 921 14.04 10.41 1.46
N LEU A 922 14.06 11.12 0.33
CA LEU A 922 12.95 11.13 -0.61
C LEU A 922 13.21 10.17 -1.78
N VAL A 923 12.24 9.32 -2.08
CA VAL A 923 12.36 8.34 -3.17
C VAL A 923 12.28 9.02 -4.53
N VAL A 924 13.34 8.87 -5.33
CA VAL A 924 13.41 9.37 -6.71
C VAL A 924 13.08 8.29 -7.73
N GLY A 925 13.43 7.03 -7.45
CA GLY A 925 13.18 5.91 -8.35
C GLY A 925 13.20 4.55 -7.65
N VAL A 926 12.45 3.60 -8.18
CA VAL A 926 12.30 2.25 -7.64
C VAL A 926 12.72 1.25 -8.72
N THR A 927 13.50 0.22 -8.35
CA THR A 927 14.06 -0.79 -9.27
C THR A 927 14.18 -2.16 -8.59
N ASP A 928 14.21 -3.25 -9.37
CA ASP A 928 14.27 -4.65 -8.90
C ASP A 928 15.31 -4.94 -7.80
N PHE A 929 16.43 -4.20 -7.75
CA PHE A 929 17.51 -4.41 -6.77
C PHE A 929 17.52 -3.41 -5.61
N GLY A 930 16.69 -2.35 -5.66
CA GLY A 930 16.69 -1.30 -4.65
C GLY A 930 16.01 0.00 -5.04
N VAL A 931 16.00 0.93 -4.09
CA VAL A 931 15.34 2.23 -4.16
C VAL A 931 16.38 3.34 -4.20
N PHE A 932 16.32 4.17 -5.23
CA PHE A 932 17.14 5.38 -5.39
C PHE A 932 16.50 6.54 -4.66
N VAL A 933 17.31 7.25 -3.89
CA VAL A 933 16.85 8.16 -2.84
C VAL A 933 17.71 9.44 -2.84
N ASP A 934 17.05 10.57 -2.60
CA ASP A 934 17.63 11.91 -2.48
C ASP A 934 17.67 12.32 -1.00
N LEU A 935 18.83 12.79 -0.53
CA LEU A 935 19.07 13.23 0.84
C LEU A 935 19.18 14.76 0.96
N GLY A 936 19.28 15.48 -0.15
CA GLY A 936 19.65 16.89 -0.17
C GLY A 936 20.45 17.29 -1.41
N PRO A 937 20.78 18.59 -1.57
CA PRO A 937 21.48 19.09 -2.74
C PRO A 937 22.80 18.35 -2.93
N ASP A 938 22.99 17.80 -4.14
CA ASP A 938 24.13 16.99 -4.59
C ASP A 938 24.39 15.67 -3.83
N CYS A 939 23.46 15.19 -2.98
CA CYS A 939 23.65 13.99 -2.16
C CYS A 939 22.60 12.89 -2.43
N SER A 940 23.00 11.83 -3.15
CA SER A 940 22.14 10.70 -3.50
C SER A 940 22.57 9.37 -2.85
N GLY A 941 21.60 8.51 -2.57
CA GLY A 941 21.81 7.21 -1.96
C GLY A 941 20.98 6.07 -2.58
N LEU A 942 21.33 4.84 -2.18
CA LEU A 942 20.68 3.61 -2.62
C LEU A 942 20.34 2.75 -1.40
N ILE A 943 19.05 2.43 -1.24
CA ILE A 943 18.57 1.42 -0.30
C ILE A 943 18.49 0.09 -1.08
N HIS A 944 19.23 -0.93 -0.66
CA HIS A 944 19.12 -2.27 -1.28
C HIS A 944 17.76 -2.90 -0.97
N ILE A 945 17.21 -3.74 -1.86
CA ILE A 945 15.92 -4.43 -1.67
C ILE A 945 15.80 -5.10 -0.29
N SER A 946 16.86 -5.79 0.17
CA SER A 946 16.91 -6.46 1.48
C SER A 946 17.13 -5.52 2.69
N ARG A 947 16.95 -4.20 2.50
CA ARG A 947 17.18 -3.14 3.50
C ARG A 947 16.01 -2.14 3.56
N ILE A 948 14.89 -2.45 2.90
CA ILE A 948 13.64 -1.67 2.92
C ILE A 948 12.80 -2.00 4.17
N THR A 949 12.67 -3.28 4.51
CA THR A 949 11.89 -3.78 5.67
C THR A 949 12.59 -5.01 6.27
N PRO A 950 12.44 -5.33 7.57
CA PRO A 950 12.96 -6.57 8.16
C PRO A 950 12.32 -7.85 7.57
N ASN A 951 11.19 -7.74 6.86
CA ASN A 951 10.57 -8.83 6.13
C ASN A 951 11.33 -9.15 4.82
N TYR A 952 11.02 -10.31 4.22
CA TYR A 952 11.53 -10.62 2.88
C TYR A 952 10.75 -9.81 1.84
N VAL A 953 11.45 -8.98 1.08
CA VAL A 953 10.91 -8.23 -0.06
C VAL A 953 11.20 -9.00 -1.34
N GLU A 954 10.16 -9.31 -2.11
CA GLU A 954 10.31 -9.82 -3.49
C GLU A 954 10.16 -8.69 -4.53
N ASP A 955 9.38 -7.64 -4.22
CA ASP A 955 9.15 -6.48 -5.08
C ASP A 955 9.23 -5.16 -4.28
N PRO A 956 10.15 -4.23 -4.59
CA PRO A 956 10.18 -2.92 -3.94
C PRO A 956 8.92 -2.09 -4.17
N HIS A 957 8.21 -2.26 -5.30
CA HIS A 957 6.99 -1.50 -5.63
C HIS A 957 5.79 -1.86 -4.74
N GLN A 958 5.85 -2.98 -4.01
CA GLN A 958 4.86 -3.38 -2.99
C GLN A 958 4.87 -2.44 -1.77
N TYR A 959 6.04 -1.89 -1.44
CA TYR A 959 6.29 -1.17 -0.18
C TYR A 959 6.63 0.32 -0.36
N VAL A 960 7.15 0.71 -1.53
CA VAL A 960 7.73 2.05 -1.74
C VAL A 960 7.39 2.59 -3.13
N GLN A 961 6.99 3.86 -3.20
CA GLN A 961 6.66 4.60 -4.42
C GLN A 961 7.60 5.79 -4.64
N MET A 962 7.62 6.31 -5.87
CA MET A 962 8.31 7.58 -6.17
C MET A 962 7.63 8.74 -5.46
N GLY A 963 8.42 9.57 -4.77
CA GLY A 963 7.94 10.66 -3.92
C GLY A 963 7.52 10.25 -2.49
N ASP A 964 7.65 8.99 -2.11
CA ASP A 964 7.53 8.58 -0.69
C ASP A 964 8.74 9.10 0.11
N LEU A 965 8.51 9.36 1.39
CA LEU A 965 9.49 9.90 2.34
C LEU A 965 9.86 8.81 3.35
N LEU A 966 11.15 8.51 3.49
CA LEU A 966 11.66 7.41 4.31
C LEU A 966 12.72 7.93 5.29
N THR A 967 12.55 7.62 6.58
CA THR A 967 13.63 7.71 7.56
C THR A 967 14.64 6.58 7.29
N VAL A 968 15.91 6.93 7.12
CA VAL A 968 16.98 5.96 6.78
C VAL A 968 18.26 6.19 7.58
N TRP A 969 19.06 5.14 7.69
CA TRP A 969 20.37 5.15 8.33
C TRP A 969 21.50 4.88 7.33
N VAL A 970 22.62 5.59 7.50
CA VAL A 970 23.83 5.41 6.68
C VAL A 970 24.55 4.11 7.04
N LEU A 971 24.73 3.22 6.07
CA LEU A 971 25.54 2.00 6.23
C LEU A 971 27.02 2.22 5.85
N SER A 972 27.26 2.88 4.71
CA SER A 972 28.62 3.14 4.21
C SER A 972 28.60 4.22 3.11
N ILE A 973 29.69 4.97 2.98
CA ILE A 973 29.83 6.06 2.00
C ILE A 973 30.89 5.67 0.96
N ASP A 974 30.58 5.85 -0.32
CA ASP A 974 31.51 5.68 -1.45
C ASP A 974 31.83 7.06 -2.04
N GLU A 975 32.86 7.70 -1.49
CA GLU A 975 33.40 9.00 -1.93
C GLU A 975 33.73 9.00 -3.43
N LYS A 976 34.35 7.92 -3.92
CA LYS A 976 34.82 7.79 -5.31
C LYS A 976 33.68 7.76 -6.31
N ARG A 977 32.48 7.31 -5.91
CA ARG A 977 31.27 7.30 -6.73
C ARG A 977 30.24 8.35 -6.35
N LYS A 978 30.50 9.17 -5.32
CA LYS A 978 29.54 10.09 -4.70
C LYS A 978 28.20 9.43 -4.37
N ARG A 979 28.23 8.30 -3.67
CA ARG A 979 27.03 7.51 -3.32
C ARG A 979 27.02 7.09 -1.86
N VAL A 980 25.85 7.12 -1.25
CA VAL A 980 25.61 6.61 0.11
C VAL A 980 24.82 5.30 0.05
N ALA A 981 25.29 4.26 0.74
CA ALA A 981 24.53 3.03 0.94
C ALA A 981 23.68 3.16 2.21
N LEU A 982 22.38 2.85 2.10
CA LEU A 982 21.38 3.18 3.11
C LEU A 982 20.56 1.97 3.54
N THR A 983 19.92 2.07 4.70
CA THR A 983 18.86 1.16 5.14
C THR A 983 17.67 1.91 5.72
N ALA A 984 16.46 1.45 5.44
CA ALA A 984 15.23 1.87 6.11
C ALA A 984 14.84 0.94 7.28
N ILE A 985 15.61 -0.13 7.53
CA ILE A 985 15.46 -0.97 8.72
C ILE A 985 16.17 -0.27 9.88
N PRO A 986 15.49 0.03 11.01
CA PRO A 986 16.12 0.70 12.14
C PRO A 986 17.23 -0.13 12.79
N PRO A 987 18.30 0.50 13.32
CA PRO A 987 19.34 -0.19 14.07
C PRO A 987 18.78 -0.87 15.32
N GLY A 988 19.36 -2.01 15.69
CA GLY A 988 18.88 -2.84 16.81
C GLY A 988 17.71 -3.77 16.48
N THR A 989 17.04 -3.62 15.32
CA THR A 989 16.01 -4.56 14.87
C THR A 989 16.63 -5.96 14.65
N PRO A 990 16.25 -7.00 15.42
CA PRO A 990 16.89 -8.31 15.32
C PRO A 990 16.59 -8.96 13.97
N SER A 991 17.61 -9.47 13.28
CA SER A 991 17.43 -10.02 11.93
C SER A 991 16.66 -11.33 11.95
N ARG A 992 16.00 -11.67 10.83
CA ARG A 992 15.25 -12.92 10.69
C ARG A 992 16.08 -14.19 10.94
N ARG A 993 17.41 -14.14 10.76
CA ARG A 993 18.32 -15.24 11.13
C ARG A 993 18.45 -15.42 12.65
N GLU A 994 18.51 -14.32 13.39
CA GLU A 994 18.60 -14.33 14.85
C GLU A 994 17.26 -14.68 15.49
N GLN A 995 16.15 -14.17 14.95
CA GLN A 995 14.79 -14.53 15.39
C GLN A 995 14.50 -16.03 15.20
N ALA A 996 14.82 -16.60 14.03
CA ALA A 996 14.66 -18.03 13.80
C ALA A 996 15.59 -18.88 14.69
N GLY A 997 16.81 -18.39 14.95
CA GLY A 997 17.77 -19.03 15.85
C GLY A 997 17.40 -18.97 17.32
N SER A 998 16.61 -17.97 17.76
CA SER A 998 16.14 -17.87 19.16
C SER A 998 14.93 -18.76 19.41
N GLN A 999 13.95 -18.79 18.50
CA GLN A 999 12.77 -19.65 18.62
C GLN A 999 13.14 -21.14 18.65
N GLY A 1000 14.00 -21.59 17.73
CA GLY A 1000 14.50 -22.97 17.70
C GLY A 1000 15.39 -23.37 18.90
N ARG A 1001 15.67 -22.47 19.84
CA ARG A 1001 16.49 -22.71 21.03
C ARG A 1001 15.72 -22.58 22.35
N ALA A 1002 14.48 -22.09 22.30
CA ALA A 1002 13.61 -21.96 23.47
C ALA A 1002 12.91 -23.28 23.84
N GLU A 1003 12.51 -24.08 22.85
CA GLU A 1003 11.71 -25.30 23.07
C GLU A 1003 12.53 -26.53 23.49
N GLU A 1004 13.82 -26.64 23.11
CA GLU A 1004 14.70 -27.71 23.63
C GLU A 1004 15.24 -27.43 25.07
N GLY A 1005 14.69 -26.42 25.75
CA GLY A 1005 15.18 -25.90 27.02
C GLY A 1005 14.85 -26.70 28.30
N ARG A 1006 14.18 -27.87 28.22
CA ARG A 1006 13.71 -28.60 29.43
C ARG A 1006 13.73 -30.14 29.38
N GLY A 1007 14.65 -30.73 28.60
CA GLY A 1007 14.98 -32.16 28.72
C GLY A 1007 16.00 -32.46 29.83
N GLU A 1008 15.84 -33.55 30.57
CA GLU A 1008 16.74 -33.92 31.68
C GLU A 1008 18.18 -34.22 31.22
N ARG A 1009 19.17 -33.59 31.88
CA ARG A 1009 20.60 -33.87 31.64
C ARG A 1009 21.04 -35.21 32.25
N ARG A 1010 20.71 -36.33 31.60
CA ARG A 1010 21.32 -37.63 31.89
C ARG A 1010 22.56 -37.83 31.01
N GLY A 1011 23.73 -37.51 31.56
CA GLY A 1011 24.99 -37.50 30.81
C GLY A 1011 25.44 -38.89 30.33
N THR A 1012 25.97 -38.94 29.11
CA THR A 1012 26.74 -40.06 28.55
C THR A 1012 28.06 -39.55 27.98
N PRO A 1013 29.15 -40.34 28.04
CA PRO A 1013 30.50 -39.78 28.05
C PRO A 1013 31.03 -39.38 26.67
N ASN A 1014 31.78 -38.27 26.63
CA ASN A 1014 32.58 -37.88 25.48
C ASN A 1014 33.65 -38.95 25.19
N ARG A 1015 33.80 -39.37 23.92
CA ARG A 1015 34.69 -40.47 23.56
C ARG A 1015 35.51 -40.17 22.30
N GLY A 1016 36.74 -39.72 22.53
CA GLY A 1016 37.87 -39.92 21.63
C GLY A 1016 38.03 -38.85 20.55
N ASP A 1017 38.82 -37.83 20.90
CA ASP A 1017 39.80 -37.29 19.97
C ASP A 1017 41.19 -37.46 20.62
N ASN A 1018 42.20 -37.91 19.89
CA ASN A 1018 43.47 -38.32 20.49
C ASN A 1018 44.67 -38.19 19.53
N ARG A 1019 45.24 -36.98 19.50
CA ARG A 1019 46.59 -36.60 19.01
C ARG A 1019 46.88 -35.19 19.57
N ALA A 1020 48.01 -34.90 20.18
CA ALA A 1020 49.10 -35.76 20.61
C ALA A 1020 49.89 -35.10 21.77
N ARG A 1021 50.47 -35.92 22.65
CA ARG A 1021 51.70 -35.65 23.41
C ARG A 1021 52.23 -36.97 24.00
N SER A 1022 53.53 -37.01 24.24
CA SER A 1022 54.27 -38.21 24.66
C SER A 1022 54.43 -38.30 26.19
N ASP A 1023 55.07 -39.39 26.61
CA ASP A 1023 55.84 -39.55 27.86
C ASP A 1023 55.16 -40.08 29.13
N ALA A 1024 55.19 -41.43 29.20
CA ALA A 1024 55.46 -42.22 30.43
C ALA A 1024 54.34 -42.29 31.51
N PRO A 1025 54.51 -43.08 32.59
CA PRO A 1025 54.12 -44.49 32.46
C PRO A 1025 53.16 -45.04 33.54
N ARG A 1026 52.11 -45.72 33.05
CA ARG A 1026 51.56 -47.01 33.53
C ARG A 1026 51.76 -47.41 35.01
N ALA A 1027 50.64 -47.53 35.73
CA ALA A 1027 50.49 -48.37 36.92
C ALA A 1027 49.25 -49.29 36.80
N GLU A 1028 49.10 -50.22 37.75
CA GLU A 1028 48.11 -51.32 37.82
C GLU A 1028 46.69 -50.81 38.24
N GLY A 1029 45.60 -51.58 38.18
CA GLY A 1029 45.38 -52.96 37.70
C GLY A 1029 44.00 -53.52 38.13
N GLY A 1030 43.58 -54.64 37.52
CA GLY A 1030 42.38 -55.42 37.86
C GLY A 1030 41.00 -54.77 37.60
N GLU A 1031 39.87 -55.44 37.87
CA GLU A 1031 39.43 -56.81 37.51
C GLU A 1031 37.96 -57.00 37.95
N ARG A 1032 37.08 -57.52 37.06
CA ARG A 1032 35.74 -58.09 37.38
C ARG A 1032 34.69 -57.08 37.92
N GLY A 1033 33.38 -57.36 37.96
CA GLY A 1033 32.68 -58.61 37.62
C GLY A 1033 31.18 -58.45 37.27
N ARG A 1034 30.54 -59.60 37.03
CA ARG A 1034 29.15 -59.80 36.56
C ARG A 1034 28.07 -59.59 37.65
N GLY A 1035 26.81 -59.47 37.20
CA GLY A 1035 25.59 -59.66 38.00
C GLY A 1035 24.70 -58.40 38.06
N ASP A 1036 23.37 -58.47 38.09
CA ASP A 1036 22.47 -59.58 37.73
C ASP A 1036 21.05 -59.04 37.38
N ARG A 1037 20.08 -59.89 36.99
CA ARG A 1037 18.68 -59.49 36.68
C ARG A 1037 17.63 -60.27 37.48
N PRO A 1038 16.61 -59.60 38.07
CA PRO A 1038 15.31 -60.19 38.39
C PRO A 1038 14.29 -60.03 37.24
N ALA A 1039 13.11 -60.66 37.37
CA ALA A 1039 12.06 -60.71 36.33
C ALA A 1039 10.62 -60.77 36.92
N GLY A 1040 9.61 -60.55 36.08
CA GLY A 1040 8.17 -60.56 36.41
C GLY A 1040 7.46 -59.27 35.96
N ASP A 1041 6.17 -59.25 35.59
CA ASP A 1041 5.19 -60.34 35.43
C ASP A 1041 4.27 -60.13 34.19
N ARG A 1042 3.25 -60.97 34.00
CA ARG A 1042 2.57 -61.25 32.72
C ARG A 1042 1.39 -60.31 32.37
N GLY A 1043 1.06 -60.28 31.07
CA GLY A 1043 -0.26 -59.85 30.57
C GLY A 1043 -0.43 -60.05 29.06
N SER A 1044 -1.29 -60.98 28.63
CA SER A 1044 -1.70 -61.19 27.21
C SER A 1044 -2.94 -62.08 27.14
N PRO A 1045 -3.95 -61.71 26.33
CA PRO A 1045 -4.28 -62.53 25.14
C PRO A 1045 -4.81 -61.71 23.93
N ARG A 1046 -5.11 -62.24 22.72
CA ARG A 1046 -4.53 -63.34 21.90
C ARG A 1046 -5.33 -63.48 20.57
N GLY A 1047 -4.67 -63.58 19.42
CA GLY A 1047 -5.23 -64.08 18.14
C GLY A 1047 -5.13 -63.14 16.93
N GLY A 1048 -5.04 -63.61 15.67
CA GLY A 1048 -4.78 -64.98 15.19
C GLY A 1048 -5.10 -65.20 13.69
N GLY A 1049 -4.21 -65.87 12.93
CA GLY A 1049 -4.33 -66.17 11.48
C GLY A 1049 -3.49 -65.22 10.59
N ARG A 1050 -2.60 -65.60 9.65
CA ARG A 1050 -2.21 -66.88 8.98
C ARG A 1050 -3.29 -67.49 8.07
N ASN A 1051 -3.05 -67.94 6.83
CA ASN A 1051 -1.84 -68.38 6.07
C ASN A 1051 -1.76 -67.68 4.68
N ASP A 1052 -0.70 -67.61 3.86
CA ASP A 1052 0.61 -68.32 3.64
C ASP A 1052 0.64 -69.34 2.45
N ARG A 1053 1.82 -69.45 1.80
CA ARG A 1053 2.25 -70.19 0.57
C ARG A 1053 1.97 -69.52 -0.79
N GLY A 1054 2.85 -69.59 -1.81
CA GLY A 1054 4.25 -70.06 -1.85
C GLY A 1054 4.71 -70.66 -3.20
N THR A 1055 6.03 -70.65 -3.47
CA THR A 1055 6.75 -71.25 -4.65
C THR A 1055 6.52 -70.55 -6.01
N GLY A 1056 7.49 -70.39 -6.93
CA GLY A 1056 8.95 -70.54 -6.87
C GLY A 1056 9.59 -70.79 -8.26
N GLY A 1057 10.77 -70.21 -8.57
CA GLY A 1057 11.50 -70.46 -9.83
C GLY A 1057 12.52 -69.38 -10.24
N ALA A 1058 13.61 -69.78 -10.91
CA ALA A 1058 14.72 -68.94 -11.43
C ALA A 1058 15.41 -69.74 -12.60
N PRO A 1059 16.50 -69.29 -13.30
CA PRO A 1059 17.33 -68.07 -13.13
C PRO A 1059 17.84 -67.38 -14.45
N ARG A 1060 18.80 -66.44 -14.27
CA ARG A 1060 19.88 -65.97 -15.20
C ARG A 1060 19.60 -64.89 -16.28
N GLY A 1061 20.53 -63.92 -16.34
CA GLY A 1061 20.77 -62.98 -17.45
C GLY A 1061 20.59 -61.48 -17.10
N GLY A 1062 21.60 -60.59 -17.10
CA GLY A 1062 23.05 -60.84 -17.16
C GLY A 1062 23.94 -59.72 -17.74
N ASN A 1063 23.92 -58.49 -17.22
CA ASN A 1063 25.01 -57.48 -17.27
C ASN A 1063 24.63 -56.27 -16.38
N ASP A 1064 25.48 -55.77 -15.47
CA ASP A 1064 26.64 -54.86 -15.65
C ASP A 1064 26.23 -53.40 -15.99
N ARG A 1065 26.55 -52.33 -15.21
CA ARG A 1065 27.50 -52.15 -14.07
C ARG A 1065 27.05 -51.15 -12.99
N ASN A 1066 27.44 -51.46 -11.74
CA ASN A 1066 27.97 -50.61 -10.65
C ASN A 1066 27.47 -49.15 -10.47
N ARG A 1067 26.91 -48.67 -9.33
CA ARG A 1067 26.87 -49.03 -7.89
C ARG A 1067 28.07 -48.59 -7.01
N ASN A 1068 27.82 -47.59 -6.15
CA ASN A 1068 28.19 -47.43 -4.71
C ASN A 1068 27.84 -45.97 -4.33
N ASP A 1069 27.08 -45.59 -3.29
CA ASP A 1069 26.82 -46.07 -1.91
C ASP A 1069 27.77 -45.50 -0.83
N ARG A 1070 27.14 -44.93 0.23
CA ARG A 1070 27.66 -44.45 1.55
C ARG A 1070 28.50 -43.16 1.62
N GLY A 1071 28.22 -42.36 2.67
CA GLY A 1071 29.18 -41.41 3.25
C GLY A 1071 28.53 -40.26 4.04
N ARG A 1072 28.46 -40.35 5.38
CA ARG A 1072 27.98 -39.25 6.24
C ARG A 1072 29.09 -38.21 6.51
N GLY A 1073 28.77 -36.93 6.38
CA GLY A 1073 28.78 -35.98 7.51
C GLY A 1073 29.99 -35.08 7.78
N ARG A 1074 29.65 -33.89 8.30
CA ARG A 1074 30.45 -32.83 8.98
C ARG A 1074 31.42 -31.95 8.17
N ASP A 1075 31.15 -30.66 8.28
CA ASP A 1075 32.04 -29.60 8.79
C ASP A 1075 33.54 -29.73 8.51
N ARG A 1076 34.09 -28.87 7.63
CA ARG A 1076 34.75 -27.62 8.07
C ARG A 1076 35.28 -26.73 6.93
N ASP A 1077 35.66 -25.52 7.35
CA ASP A 1077 36.65 -24.58 6.81
C ASP A 1077 36.58 -24.18 5.32
N TYR A 1078 36.31 -22.90 5.07
CA TYR A 1078 36.22 -22.30 3.74
C TYR A 1078 37.14 -21.08 3.63
N GLU A 1079 38.40 -21.31 3.26
CA GLU A 1079 39.29 -20.26 2.78
C GLU A 1079 40.05 -20.69 1.53
N GLN A 1080 40.21 -19.71 0.62
CA GLN A 1080 41.23 -19.65 -0.43
C GLN A 1080 41.43 -20.89 -1.33
N ASN A 1081 40.63 -20.96 -2.41
CA ASN A 1081 41.27 -21.03 -3.73
C ASN A 1081 40.40 -20.44 -4.87
N SER A 1082 41.01 -19.59 -5.69
CA SER A 1082 40.31 -18.85 -6.76
C SER A 1082 40.69 -19.38 -8.14
N ALA A 1083 39.79 -20.14 -8.77
CA ALA A 1083 39.90 -20.48 -10.19
C ALA A 1083 39.28 -19.36 -11.07
N PRO A 1084 39.94 -18.92 -12.16
CA PRO A 1084 39.48 -17.78 -12.95
C PRO A 1084 38.19 -18.10 -13.72
N ARG A 1085 37.20 -17.20 -13.64
CA ARG A 1085 35.98 -17.31 -14.44
C ARG A 1085 36.29 -17.01 -15.91
N ARG A 1086 35.81 -17.90 -16.79
CA ARG A 1086 35.92 -17.81 -18.26
C ARG A 1086 35.37 -16.47 -18.76
N ALA A 1087 36.22 -15.64 -19.37
CA ALA A 1087 35.81 -14.35 -19.91
C ALA A 1087 34.71 -14.51 -20.98
N GLN A 1088 33.67 -13.69 -20.89
CA GLN A 1088 32.69 -13.56 -21.96
C GLN A 1088 33.35 -12.84 -23.15
N ARG A 1089 33.16 -13.37 -24.36
CA ARG A 1089 33.52 -12.63 -25.57
C ARG A 1089 32.55 -11.45 -25.72
N VAL A 1090 33.10 -10.25 -25.81
CA VAL A 1090 32.39 -9.08 -26.30
C VAL A 1090 32.60 -9.04 -27.80
N ASP A 1091 31.53 -9.12 -28.59
CA ASP A 1091 31.62 -8.98 -30.04
C ASP A 1091 32.01 -7.52 -30.39
N PRO A 1092 32.88 -7.29 -31.40
CA PRO A 1092 33.30 -5.95 -31.76
C PRO A 1092 32.11 -5.12 -32.28
N PRO A 1093 32.06 -3.81 -32.01
CA PRO A 1093 31.00 -2.95 -32.50
C PRO A 1093 30.97 -2.94 -34.03
N LYS A 1094 29.76 -2.98 -34.61
CA LYS A 1094 29.58 -2.94 -36.06
C LYS A 1094 30.14 -1.63 -36.64
N PRO A 1095 30.82 -1.66 -37.80
CA PRO A 1095 31.33 -0.44 -38.43
C PRO A 1095 30.17 0.50 -38.79
N VAL A 1096 30.34 1.78 -38.47
CA VAL A 1096 29.35 2.83 -38.74
C VAL A 1096 29.51 3.31 -40.19
N THR A 1097 28.42 3.39 -40.94
CA THR A 1097 28.41 3.96 -42.29
C THR A 1097 28.64 5.48 -42.26
N PRO A 1098 29.44 6.05 -43.18
CA PRO A 1098 29.59 7.51 -43.28
C PRO A 1098 28.33 8.18 -43.85
N ILE A 1099 28.05 9.41 -43.41
CA ILE A 1099 26.97 10.25 -43.97
C ILE A 1099 27.24 10.67 -45.41
N THR A 1100 26.22 10.61 -46.27
CA THR A 1100 26.32 11.04 -47.68
C THR A 1100 26.53 12.55 -47.78
N ASP A 1101 27.13 13.03 -48.87
CA ASP A 1101 27.29 14.47 -49.09
C ASP A 1101 25.94 15.18 -49.26
N ALA A 1102 24.87 14.48 -49.65
CA ALA A 1102 23.51 14.99 -49.66
C ALA A 1102 22.96 15.20 -48.23
N MET A 1103 23.22 14.27 -47.30
CA MET A 1103 22.92 14.46 -45.87
C MET A 1103 23.76 15.59 -45.25
N GLN A 1104 25.04 15.71 -45.62
CA GLN A 1104 25.90 16.83 -45.20
C GLN A 1104 25.44 18.18 -45.73
N GLN A 1105 24.83 18.23 -46.92
CA GLN A 1105 24.26 19.45 -47.53
C GLN A 1105 22.81 19.71 -47.10
N GLY A 1106 22.25 18.94 -46.16
CA GLY A 1106 20.85 19.09 -45.70
C GLY A 1106 19.79 18.74 -46.75
N LYS A 1107 20.17 18.07 -47.84
CA LYS A 1107 19.27 17.65 -48.94
C LYS A 1107 18.61 16.30 -48.68
N GLU A 1108 19.18 15.49 -47.79
CA GLU A 1108 18.62 14.25 -47.27
C GLU A 1108 18.57 14.30 -45.73
N PRO A 1109 17.54 13.74 -45.08
CA PRO A 1109 17.50 13.66 -43.62
C PRO A 1109 18.55 12.67 -43.07
N LEU A 1110 19.07 12.99 -41.88
CA LEU A 1110 19.96 12.10 -41.13
C LEU A 1110 19.18 10.83 -40.72
N ARG A 1111 19.74 9.64 -40.95
CA ARG A 1111 19.04 8.34 -40.79
C ARG A 1111 19.20 7.74 -39.40
N SER A 1112 20.21 8.18 -38.64
CA SER A 1112 20.46 7.70 -37.27
C SER A 1112 21.05 8.78 -36.36
N PHE A 1113 20.98 8.57 -35.04
CA PHE A 1113 21.71 9.39 -34.06
C PHE A 1113 23.24 9.34 -34.28
N SER A 1114 23.77 8.25 -34.84
CA SER A 1114 25.19 8.18 -35.19
C SER A 1114 25.56 9.05 -36.39
N ASP A 1115 24.60 9.35 -37.27
CA ASP A 1115 24.77 10.24 -38.42
C ASP A 1115 24.84 11.69 -37.95
N LEU A 1116 23.96 12.05 -37.01
CA LEU A 1116 23.98 13.33 -36.29
C LEU A 1116 25.33 13.53 -35.59
N MET A 1117 25.86 12.51 -34.92
CA MET A 1117 27.17 12.55 -34.28
C MET A 1117 28.35 12.60 -35.25
N GLN A 1118 28.19 12.25 -36.52
CA GLN A 1118 29.19 12.52 -37.57
C GLN A 1118 29.07 13.96 -38.08
N PHE A 1119 27.86 14.42 -38.35
CA PHE A 1119 27.56 15.79 -38.80
C PHE A 1119 28.09 16.83 -37.81
N MET A 1120 27.74 16.67 -36.52
CA MET A 1120 28.18 17.54 -35.41
C MET A 1120 29.69 17.50 -35.13
N LYS A 1121 30.43 16.49 -35.65
CA LYS A 1121 31.89 16.44 -35.55
C LYS A 1121 32.60 17.20 -36.68
N LYS A 1122 31.93 17.42 -37.82
CA LYS A 1122 32.49 18.08 -39.01
C LYS A 1122 32.26 19.61 -39.02
N SER A 1123 31.48 20.13 -38.08
CA SER A 1123 31.11 21.55 -37.98
C SER A 1123 32.05 22.41 -37.11
N LYS A 1124 33.10 21.84 -36.52
CA LYS A 1124 34.19 22.65 -35.92
C LYS A 1124 35.16 23.12 -37.02
N PRO A 1125 35.43 24.43 -37.15
CA PRO A 1125 36.46 24.91 -38.06
C PRO A 1125 37.85 24.50 -37.54
N GLU A 1126 38.69 24.03 -38.45
CA GLU A 1126 40.10 23.72 -38.18
C GLU A 1126 40.91 25.01 -38.16
N SER A 1127 41.85 25.13 -37.21
CA SER A 1127 42.96 26.08 -37.27
C SER A 1127 44.23 25.36 -37.76
N GLU A 1128 45.09 26.09 -38.45
CA GLU A 1128 46.02 25.50 -39.43
C GLU A 1128 47.10 24.57 -38.86
N ILE A 1129 47.42 23.52 -39.62
CA ILE A 1129 48.44 22.51 -39.30
C ILE A 1129 49.53 22.51 -40.37
N VAL A 1130 50.79 22.67 -39.96
CA VAL A 1130 51.99 22.29 -40.75
C VAL A 1130 53.13 21.90 -39.78
N PRO A 1131 54.08 21.02 -40.17
CA PRO A 1131 53.94 19.62 -39.76
C PRO A 1131 55.25 18.96 -39.26
N GLU A 1132 55.14 17.70 -38.81
CA GLU A 1132 56.24 16.73 -38.97
C GLU A 1132 55.70 15.30 -39.18
N GLN A 1133 56.50 14.41 -39.79
CA GLN A 1133 56.04 13.10 -40.29
C GLN A 1133 57.06 11.96 -40.07
N LYS A 1134 56.51 10.72 -40.10
CA LYS A 1134 57.14 9.38 -39.96
C LYS A 1134 57.32 8.98 -38.48
N GLY A 1135 57.05 7.74 -38.05
CA GLY A 1135 56.99 6.46 -38.77
C GLY A 1135 58.27 5.66 -38.43
N THR A 1136 58.23 4.38 -38.04
CA THR A 1136 57.20 3.33 -38.24
C THR A 1136 57.26 2.26 -37.11
N GLU A 1137 56.29 1.34 -37.08
CA GLU A 1137 56.23 0.09 -36.28
C GLU A 1137 57.50 -0.80 -36.38
N PRO A 1138 57.80 -1.70 -35.40
CA PRO A 1138 57.01 -2.94 -35.22
C PRO A 1138 56.88 -3.60 -33.81
N THR A 1139 55.80 -4.38 -33.70
CA THR A 1139 55.58 -5.72 -33.10
C THR A 1139 56.52 -6.31 -32.00
N PRO A 1140 55.98 -6.89 -30.91
CA PRO A 1140 56.75 -7.61 -29.88
C PRO A 1140 56.95 -9.12 -30.16
N PRO A 1141 58.03 -9.75 -29.64
CA PRO A 1141 58.21 -11.20 -29.59
C PRO A 1141 57.69 -11.83 -28.28
N ALA A 1142 57.57 -13.17 -28.24
CA ALA A 1142 57.12 -13.91 -27.06
C ALA A 1142 57.93 -15.20 -26.83
N SER A 1143 57.88 -15.72 -25.59
CA SER A 1143 58.19 -17.11 -25.19
C SER A 1143 59.60 -17.67 -25.48
N THR A 1144 60.38 -17.94 -24.42
CA THR A 1144 60.77 -19.32 -24.03
C THR A 1144 61.43 -19.39 -22.65
N ALA A 1145 61.40 -20.57 -22.03
CA ALA A 1145 62.26 -21.04 -20.94
C ALA A 1145 63.13 -22.21 -21.50
N PRO A 1146 64.12 -22.81 -20.78
CA PRO A 1146 64.41 -22.71 -19.34
C PRO A 1146 65.93 -22.64 -19.01
N ASP A 1147 66.29 -23.14 -17.81
CA ASP A 1147 67.53 -23.85 -17.41
C ASP A 1147 68.63 -23.19 -16.54
N SER A 1148 69.19 -24.07 -15.70
CA SER A 1148 70.50 -24.04 -14.99
C SER A 1148 70.73 -23.08 -13.81
N SER A 1149 70.65 -23.66 -12.60
CA SER A 1149 71.64 -23.59 -11.50
C SER A 1149 72.58 -22.38 -11.34
N ALA A 1150 72.51 -21.69 -10.19
CA ALA A 1150 73.54 -21.75 -9.13
C ALA A 1150 73.30 -20.75 -7.96
N THR A 1151 73.23 -21.26 -6.73
CA THR A 1151 73.63 -20.56 -5.50
C THR A 1151 75.16 -20.64 -5.33
N PRO A 1152 75.84 -19.84 -4.48
CA PRO A 1152 75.33 -18.80 -3.56
C PRO A 1152 76.08 -17.46 -3.61
N SER A 1153 75.66 -16.45 -2.82
CA SER A 1153 76.44 -15.89 -1.69
C SER A 1153 75.82 -14.60 -1.09
N GLN A 1154 75.79 -14.53 0.24
CA GLN A 1154 75.79 -13.31 1.07
C GLN A 1154 77.26 -13.01 1.50
N PRO A 1155 77.62 -11.91 2.23
CA PRO A 1155 76.85 -11.00 3.09
C PRO A 1155 77.14 -9.49 2.74
N SER A 1156 77.04 -8.43 3.56
CA SER A 1156 76.94 -8.26 5.04
C SER A 1156 76.45 -6.86 5.48
N SER A 1157 76.18 -6.71 6.80
CA SER A 1157 76.38 -5.50 7.67
C SER A 1157 75.56 -4.21 7.38
N GLU A 1158 75.13 -3.40 8.36
CA GLU A 1158 75.34 -3.43 9.83
C GLU A 1158 74.21 -2.77 10.66
N SER A 1159 74.41 -2.70 11.98
CA SER A 1159 73.49 -2.31 13.09
C SER A 1159 73.20 -0.78 13.19
N THR A 1160 72.38 -0.21 14.10
CA THR A 1160 72.23 -0.39 15.58
C THR A 1160 70.91 0.29 16.05
N GLN A 1161 70.07 -0.33 16.91
CA GLN A 1161 69.84 -0.04 18.37
C GLN A 1161 69.31 1.38 18.74
N SER A 1162 68.43 1.59 19.73
CA SER A 1162 67.61 0.71 20.62
C SER A 1162 66.56 1.53 21.42
N SER A 1163 65.66 0.85 22.18
CA SER A 1163 64.96 1.31 23.42
C SER A 1163 64.04 2.56 23.36
N ASP A 1164 62.96 2.72 24.14
CA ASP A 1164 62.25 1.85 25.09
C ASP A 1164 60.78 2.33 25.29
N ALA A 1165 59.95 1.60 26.03
CA ALA A 1165 58.60 2.02 26.47
C ALA A 1165 58.54 2.22 28.00
N PRO A 1166 57.58 3.04 28.52
CA PRO A 1166 56.58 2.45 29.44
C PRO A 1166 55.17 3.11 29.43
N ASN A 1167 54.30 2.65 30.32
CA ASN A 1167 52.85 2.92 30.38
C ASN A 1167 52.42 4.27 31.03
N GLY A 1168 51.45 4.96 30.42
CA GLY A 1168 50.33 5.71 31.04
C GLY A 1168 50.62 6.85 32.06
N PRO A 1169 49.60 7.36 32.78
CA PRO A 1169 48.16 7.07 32.68
C PRO A 1169 47.23 8.33 32.69
N VAL A 1170 45.91 8.11 32.75
CA VAL A 1170 44.78 9.04 33.13
C VAL A 1170 44.75 10.46 32.53
N ALA A 1171 43.83 10.65 31.58
CA ALA A 1171 42.81 11.70 31.61
C ALA A 1171 41.59 11.21 30.79
#